data_AF-A0A535KYM4-F1
#
_entry.id   AF-A0A535KYM4-F1
#
_cell.length_a   1.000
_cell.length_b   1.000
_cell.length_c   1.000
_cell.angle_alpha   90.00
_cell.angle_beta   90.00
_cell.angle_gamma   90.00
#
_symmetry.space_group_name_H-M   'P 1'
#
loop_
_entity.id
_entity.type
_entity.pdbx_description
1 polymer ?
#
loop_
_entity_poly.entity_id
_entity_poly.type
_entity_poly.pdbx_seq_one_letter_code
_entity_poly.pdbx_strand_id
1 'polypeptide(L)'
;MTHDLRRLLSNLAALVSLIAAALAAYPAGAAAATSPSTASTACQLSSARGQIQHVINVQFDNTHFIRDNPNVPSDLEQMPNLLNFIEGNGVLLTNHHTPLISHTATDILTSFTGVYGDRMGVPVSNSFRYYVPGGSTNTGVSFAYWTAPIFDPSGATTDNTYNMLTADGHNAPAPWVPYTRAGCDVGQVATANTVLENTAIDIPTVFGSGSAEAGEVTSNPGQAFADFVGIGVHCALGSAMCSSANNGKADLLPQEPNGYSGYMGLFGNKYVAPVISPSGPVTDLDGNVIQDPQGHIGFPGFDGMAATVSLSYVAAMQEHGIPITYAYISDVHDTHPNGPAYGPGQAGYVAALAAYDRAFGQFFQRLAADGINKTNTLFVFTADEGDHFVGGPPSPAGCDGVTTPCTYSQIGELNGNLTGLLATQQGVTTPFKVHSDDAPTVYLDGQPARESMTARSFERATNLLTAHNPITGNTDTLTKFLADPVEMRALHMITADPKRTPTFTLFADPNYFLLAGLPNCNSPCVTEVPKFAWNHGDVQSDITTTWLGMVGPGVMQAGLDNTTWSDHTDIRPTLMLLLGLRDDYSHDGRALTEDLSGWARPAAVLKSGTYARVARMYKQLDATVGQFGLATLRASTRAIASGSATDDSSYTDIENQLISLIDQRNALAGQMIAALEGAEFNAQPISISKAQQLTAQGQSLLDQANALAS
;
A
#
# COMPACT_ATOMS: atom_id res chain seq x y z
N MET A 1 -50.03 -17.65 -31.85
CA MET A 1 -50.63 -16.37 -31.47
C MET A 1 -49.49 -15.37 -31.35
N THR A 2 -48.96 -14.70 -32.40
CA THR A 2 -49.48 -14.33 -33.75
C THR A 2 -50.75 -13.47 -33.69
N HIS A 3 -50.98 -12.37 -34.45
CA HIS A 3 -50.32 -11.60 -35.56
C HIS A 3 -50.80 -10.11 -35.42
N ASP A 4 -50.38 -9.01 -36.08
CA ASP A 4 -49.29 -8.51 -36.98
C ASP A 4 -49.47 -6.95 -37.05
N LEU A 5 -48.73 -6.06 -37.75
CA LEU A 5 -47.31 -5.85 -38.17
C LEU A 5 -47.25 -4.57 -39.07
N ARG A 6 -46.04 -4.04 -39.40
CA ARG A 6 -45.71 -3.02 -40.46
C ARG A 6 -45.78 -1.53 -40.01
N ARG A 7 -44.81 -0.61 -40.30
CA ARG A 7 -44.06 -0.18 -41.55
C ARG A 7 -44.87 0.81 -42.42
N LEU A 8 -44.37 1.92 -43.02
CA LEU A 8 -43.00 2.42 -43.37
C LEU A 8 -42.97 3.97 -43.62
N LEU A 9 -41.78 4.60 -43.50
CA LEU A 9 -41.19 5.76 -44.24
C LEU A 9 -41.75 7.23 -44.18
N SER A 10 -40.81 8.15 -43.87
CA SER A 10 -40.35 9.37 -44.62
C SER A 10 -41.35 10.30 -45.35
N ASN A 11 -41.26 11.64 -45.36
CA ASN A 11 -40.16 12.59 -45.74
C ASN A 11 -40.69 14.06 -45.52
N LEU A 12 -39.99 15.22 -45.64
CA LEU A 12 -38.57 15.67 -45.66
C LEU A 12 -38.53 17.24 -45.68
N ALA A 13 -37.51 17.90 -45.08
CA ALA A 13 -37.10 19.32 -45.32
C ALA A 13 -38.11 20.46 -44.98
N ALA A 14 -37.78 21.77 -44.98
CA ALA A 14 -36.58 22.56 -44.58
C ALA A 14 -36.92 24.08 -44.56
N LEU A 15 -35.96 24.95 -44.14
CA LEU A 15 -36.00 26.43 -44.04
C LEU A 15 -36.93 27.00 -42.92
N VAL A 16 -36.61 27.99 -42.07
CA VAL A 16 -35.66 29.14 -41.99
C VAL A 16 -36.27 30.51 -42.34
N SER A 17 -36.55 31.32 -41.30
CA SER A 17 -36.43 32.81 -41.20
C SER A 17 -37.04 33.28 -39.87
N LEU A 18 -36.28 33.79 -38.89
CA LEU A 18 -35.76 35.16 -38.74
C LEU A 18 -36.77 36.21 -38.22
N ILE A 19 -36.73 36.46 -36.91
CA ILE A 19 -36.98 37.77 -36.27
C ILE A 19 -35.80 38.01 -35.30
N ALA A 20 -35.39 39.27 -35.12
CA ALA A 20 -34.18 39.65 -34.37
C ALA A 20 -34.43 40.84 -33.41
N ALA A 21 -33.37 41.23 -32.68
CA ALA A 21 -33.27 42.33 -31.71
C ALA A 21 -33.84 42.04 -30.28
N ALA A 22 -33.19 42.46 -29.18
CA ALA A 22 -31.81 42.97 -29.03
C ALA A 22 -31.28 42.93 -27.58
N LEU A 23 -29.94 42.80 -27.48
CA LEU A 23 -29.01 43.40 -26.51
C LEU A 23 -29.29 43.30 -24.99
N ALA A 24 -28.52 42.42 -24.33
CA ALA A 24 -27.65 42.83 -23.21
C ALA A 24 -26.36 41.98 -23.28
N ALA A 25 -25.19 42.60 -23.13
CA ALA A 25 -23.90 41.93 -23.35
C ALA A 25 -23.03 41.89 -22.08
N TYR A 26 -22.51 40.70 -21.76
CA TYR A 26 -21.36 40.52 -20.88
C TYR A 26 -20.15 40.10 -21.71
N PRO A 27 -18.93 40.54 -21.38
CA PRO A 27 -17.72 40.11 -22.08
C PRO A 27 -17.38 38.67 -21.71
N ALA A 28 -17.81 37.71 -22.53
CA ALA A 28 -17.24 36.38 -22.51
C ALA A 28 -15.76 36.48 -22.93
N GLY A 29 -14.84 36.35 -21.96
CA GLY A 29 -13.43 36.24 -22.24
C GLY A 29 -13.21 35.01 -23.12
N ALA A 30 -12.74 35.21 -24.36
CA ALA A 30 -12.51 34.11 -25.28
C ALA A 30 -11.41 33.20 -24.72
N ALA A 31 -11.80 32.02 -24.24
CA ALA A 31 -10.86 30.93 -24.05
C ALA A 31 -10.20 30.67 -25.41
N ALA A 32 -8.89 30.93 -25.51
CA ALA A 32 -8.15 30.65 -26.71
C ALA A 32 -8.19 29.13 -26.92
N ALA A 33 -8.86 28.69 -27.98
CA ALA A 33 -8.90 27.29 -28.35
C ALA A 33 -7.48 26.84 -28.69
N THR A 34 -6.83 26.18 -27.73
CA THR A 34 -5.54 25.53 -27.94
C THR A 34 -5.68 24.58 -29.11
N SER A 35 -4.93 24.83 -30.18
CA SER A 35 -4.86 23.91 -31.31
C SER A 35 -4.40 22.54 -30.79
N PRO A 36 -4.93 21.42 -31.31
CA PRO A 36 -4.48 20.10 -30.89
C PRO A 36 -2.97 20.01 -31.15
N SER A 37 -2.19 19.90 -30.08
CA SER A 37 -0.77 19.59 -30.18
C SER A 37 -0.63 18.23 -30.86
N THR A 38 0.24 18.14 -31.86
CA THR A 38 0.72 16.85 -32.35
C THR A 38 1.31 16.10 -31.16
N ALA A 39 0.75 14.93 -30.82
CA ALA A 39 1.18 14.17 -29.66
C ALA A 39 2.69 13.91 -29.72
N SER A 40 3.40 14.31 -28.66
CA SER A 40 4.82 14.00 -28.49
C SER A 40 4.96 12.51 -28.23
N THR A 41 5.68 11.79 -29.08
CA THR A 41 6.03 10.37 -28.86
C THR A 41 7.22 10.22 -27.90
N ALA A 42 7.32 11.12 -26.92
CA ALA A 42 8.36 11.18 -25.92
C ALA A 42 7.76 11.78 -24.65
N CYS A 43 8.15 11.23 -23.50
CA CYS A 43 7.70 11.56 -22.15
C CYS A 43 7.80 13.08 -21.84
N GLN A 44 6.72 13.67 -21.33
CA GLN A 44 6.61 15.09 -20.99
C GLN A 44 6.15 15.29 -19.54
N LEU A 45 7.04 15.02 -18.60
CA LEU A 45 6.88 15.43 -17.20
C LEU A 45 6.86 16.98 -17.14
N SER A 46 5.73 17.56 -16.74
CA SER A 46 5.56 19.02 -16.60
C SER A 46 6.19 19.57 -15.31
N SER A 47 7.32 18.98 -14.90
CA SER A 47 8.01 19.26 -13.65
C SER A 47 8.43 20.72 -13.55
N ALA A 48 8.53 21.24 -12.33
CA ALA A 48 9.01 22.60 -12.12
C ALA A 48 10.40 22.77 -12.77
N ARG A 49 10.54 23.76 -13.65
CA ARG A 49 11.73 24.01 -14.50
C ARG A 49 12.09 22.91 -15.51
N GLY A 50 11.28 21.88 -15.68
CA GLY A 50 11.51 20.79 -16.65
C GLY A 50 12.78 19.98 -16.37
N GLN A 51 13.16 19.85 -15.09
CA GLN A 51 14.39 19.17 -14.69
C GLN A 51 14.20 17.67 -14.46
N ILE A 52 13.04 17.23 -13.99
CA ILE A 52 12.76 15.80 -13.80
C ILE A 52 12.48 15.17 -15.16
N GLN A 53 13.25 14.14 -15.50
CA GLN A 53 13.17 13.32 -16.71
C GLN A 53 12.87 11.86 -16.36
N HIS A 54 13.33 11.41 -15.18
CA HIS A 54 13.17 10.04 -14.68
C HIS A 54 12.52 10.02 -13.29
N VAL A 55 11.81 8.95 -12.98
CA VAL A 55 11.28 8.65 -11.63
C VAL A 55 11.70 7.23 -11.26
N ILE A 56 12.31 7.10 -10.09
CA ILE A 56 12.72 5.82 -9.51
C ILE A 56 12.10 5.75 -8.11
N ASN A 57 11.04 4.95 -7.97
CA ASN A 57 10.41 4.68 -6.68
C ASN A 57 10.79 3.26 -6.24
N VAL A 58 11.35 3.13 -5.04
CA VAL A 58 11.76 1.84 -4.47
C VAL A 58 11.13 1.71 -3.09
N GLN A 59 10.25 0.73 -2.95
CA GLN A 59 9.69 0.32 -1.67
C GLN A 59 10.42 -0.95 -1.23
N PHE A 60 10.91 -0.96 0.00
CA PHE A 60 11.43 -2.17 0.63
C PHE A 60 10.30 -2.87 1.38
N ASP A 61 10.32 -4.19 1.39
CA ASP A 61 9.77 -4.96 2.49
C ASP A 61 10.53 -4.56 3.77
N ASN A 62 9.82 -4.29 4.87
CA ASN A 62 10.30 -4.47 6.24
C ASN A 62 11.78 -4.06 6.44
N THR A 63 12.07 -2.74 6.38
CA THR A 63 13.44 -2.19 6.43
C THR A 63 13.49 -0.96 7.32
N HIS A 64 14.28 -0.99 8.39
CA HIS A 64 14.18 -0.06 9.49
C HIS A 64 15.17 1.13 9.45
N PHE A 65 14.65 2.31 9.81
CA PHE A 65 15.48 3.42 10.30
C PHE A 65 15.58 3.44 11.84
N ILE A 66 14.57 2.92 12.53
CA ILE A 66 14.57 2.73 13.99
C ILE A 66 15.54 1.58 14.35
N ARG A 67 16.07 1.58 15.58
CA ARG A 67 16.98 0.53 16.08
C ARG A 67 16.25 -0.40 17.04
N ASP A 68 16.03 -1.64 16.62
CA ASP A 68 15.35 -2.70 17.40
C ASP A 68 16.17 -3.09 18.63
N ASN A 69 17.50 -3.14 18.46
CA ASN A 69 18.47 -3.20 19.54
C ASN A 69 19.24 -1.87 19.57
N PRO A 70 19.09 -1.01 20.60
CA PRO A 70 19.74 0.31 20.64
C PRO A 70 21.26 0.32 20.47
N ASN A 71 21.94 -0.81 20.70
CA ASN A 71 23.39 -0.95 20.54
C ASN A 71 23.81 -1.27 19.09
N VAL A 72 22.91 -1.82 18.28
CA VAL A 72 23.12 -2.15 16.87
C VAL A 72 22.63 -0.95 16.03
N PRO A 73 23.32 -0.57 14.92
CA PRO A 73 22.80 0.43 14.00
C PRO A 73 21.60 -0.11 13.19
N SER A 74 20.67 0.74 12.78
CA SER A 74 19.53 0.32 11.96
C SER A 74 19.95 -0.02 10.53
N ASP A 75 19.03 -0.58 9.73
CA ASP A 75 19.32 -1.07 8.39
C ASP A 75 19.88 0.02 7.47
N LEU A 76 19.26 1.21 7.50
CA LEU A 76 19.78 2.36 6.77
C LEU A 76 21.14 2.85 7.29
N GLU A 77 21.42 2.78 8.60
CA GLU A 77 22.75 3.08 9.14
C GLU A 77 23.81 2.06 8.69
N GLN A 78 23.39 0.82 8.40
CA GLN A 78 24.22 -0.25 7.84
C GLN A 78 24.24 -0.27 6.29
N MET A 79 23.41 0.55 5.63
CA MET A 79 23.39 0.81 4.18
C MET A 79 23.87 2.23 3.83
N PRO A 80 25.12 2.62 4.16
CA PRO A 80 25.61 3.98 3.97
C PRO A 80 25.57 4.49 2.52
N ASN A 81 25.62 3.65 1.49
CA ASN A 81 25.48 4.10 0.10
C ASN A 81 24.09 4.68 -0.16
N LEU A 82 23.03 4.11 0.44
CA LEU A 82 21.67 4.63 0.35
C LEU A 82 21.47 5.82 1.30
N LEU A 83 21.81 5.66 2.58
CA LEU A 83 21.58 6.71 3.59
C LEU A 83 22.32 8.01 3.26
N ASN A 84 23.61 7.96 2.90
CA ASN A 84 24.36 9.15 2.49
C ASN A 84 23.89 9.70 1.12
N PHE A 85 23.30 8.87 0.27
CA PHE A 85 22.66 9.37 -0.96
C PHE A 85 21.38 10.15 -0.65
N ILE A 86 20.56 9.71 0.31
CA ILE A 86 19.36 10.43 0.74
C ILE A 86 19.75 11.72 1.48
N GLU A 87 20.43 11.62 2.62
CA GLU A 87 20.74 12.77 3.47
C GLU A 87 21.61 13.82 2.76
N GLY A 88 22.59 13.36 1.97
CA GLY A 88 23.52 14.25 1.28
C GLY A 88 22.92 14.99 0.08
N ASN A 89 21.71 14.64 -0.37
CA ASN A 89 21.16 15.14 -1.64
C ASN A 89 19.67 15.50 -1.62
N GLY A 90 18.94 15.23 -0.54
CA GLY A 90 17.51 15.46 -0.41
C GLY A 90 17.07 15.49 1.05
N VAL A 91 16.02 14.73 1.38
CA VAL A 91 15.45 14.65 2.72
C VAL A 91 15.15 13.19 3.09
N LEU A 92 15.37 12.85 4.36
CA LEU A 92 14.91 11.61 5.00
C LEU A 92 13.93 11.97 6.12
N LEU A 93 12.64 11.70 5.91
CA LEU A 93 11.60 11.87 6.92
C LEU A 93 11.59 10.63 7.82
N THR A 94 11.70 10.80 9.14
CA THR A 94 11.66 9.69 10.14
C THR A 94 10.44 9.75 11.04
N ASN A 95 9.38 10.36 10.52
CA ASN A 95 8.07 10.56 11.16
C ASN A 95 7.00 10.24 10.08
N HIS A 96 7.27 9.17 9.33
CA HIS A 96 6.45 8.59 8.28
C HIS A 96 5.73 7.37 8.84
N HIS A 97 4.53 7.08 8.37
CA HIS A 97 3.67 6.05 8.97
C HIS A 97 2.92 5.22 7.94
N THR A 98 2.55 4.03 8.36
CA THR A 98 1.76 3.06 7.63
C THR A 98 0.25 3.35 7.71
N PRO A 99 -0.58 2.86 6.76
CA PRO A 99 -1.98 2.53 7.01
C PRO A 99 -2.12 1.39 8.04
N LEU A 100 -3.36 1.04 8.40
CA LEU A 100 -3.68 -0.19 9.14
C LEU A 100 -4.59 -1.07 8.28
N ILE A 101 -4.43 -2.39 8.25
CA ILE A 101 -3.41 -3.20 8.95
C ILE A 101 -2.10 -3.13 8.15
N SER A 102 -0.95 -2.90 8.80
CA SER A 102 0.32 -2.59 8.10
C SER A 102 0.93 -3.82 7.43
N HIS A 103 0.71 -3.97 6.12
CA HIS A 103 1.12 -5.13 5.32
C HIS A 103 1.39 -4.75 3.86
N THR A 104 2.47 -5.30 3.33
CA THR A 104 3.05 -5.22 1.98
C THR A 104 2.04 -4.78 0.91
N ALA A 105 0.95 -5.54 0.70
CA ALA A 105 -0.09 -5.24 -0.27
C ALA A 105 -0.83 -3.92 0.05
N THR A 106 -1.38 -3.78 1.25
CA THR A 106 -2.09 -2.57 1.70
C THR A 106 -1.18 -1.35 1.63
N ASP A 107 0.07 -1.50 2.05
CA ASP A 107 1.00 -0.41 2.32
C ASP A 107 1.67 0.11 1.04
N ILE A 108 2.10 -0.78 0.14
CA ILE A 108 2.56 -0.44 -1.22
C ILE A 108 1.43 0.21 -2.03
N LEU A 109 0.22 -0.37 -2.01
CA LEU A 109 -0.93 0.19 -2.73
C LEU A 109 -1.30 1.59 -2.21
N THR A 110 -1.28 1.79 -0.90
CA THR A 110 -1.52 3.10 -0.26
C THR A 110 -0.46 4.12 -0.70
N SER A 111 0.82 3.71 -0.75
CA SER A 111 1.95 4.53 -1.23
C SER A 111 1.82 4.93 -2.70
N PHE A 112 1.30 4.05 -3.54
CA PHE A 112 1.24 4.25 -5.00
C PHE A 112 -0.01 5.01 -5.47
N THR A 113 -1.14 4.83 -4.77
CA THR A 113 -2.44 5.46 -5.07
C THR A 113 -2.69 6.73 -4.26
N GLY A 114 -2.10 6.87 -3.07
CA GLY A 114 -2.41 7.98 -2.18
C GLY A 114 -3.78 7.91 -1.51
N VAL A 115 -4.42 6.73 -1.45
CA VAL A 115 -5.69 6.49 -0.76
C VAL A 115 -5.61 5.24 0.11
N TYR A 116 -6.47 5.13 1.12
CA TYR A 116 -6.53 3.98 2.02
C TYR A 116 -7.34 2.79 1.46
N GLY A 117 -7.29 1.66 2.18
CA GLY A 117 -7.86 0.37 1.78
C GLY A 117 -9.36 0.35 1.51
N ASP A 118 -10.14 1.15 2.23
CA ASP A 118 -11.58 1.36 2.00
C ASP A 118 -11.90 1.93 0.60
N ARG A 119 -11.01 2.78 0.08
CA ARG A 119 -11.18 3.49 -1.19
C ARG A 119 -10.59 2.76 -2.40
N MET A 120 -9.64 1.84 -2.20
CA MET A 120 -9.02 1.05 -3.27
C MET A 120 -9.40 -0.45 -3.29
N GLY A 121 -9.99 -0.98 -2.20
CA GLY A 121 -10.61 -2.31 -2.16
C GLY A 121 -9.79 -3.41 -1.49
N VAL A 122 -8.59 -3.11 -1.02
CA VAL A 122 -7.71 -3.98 -0.20
C VAL A 122 -7.73 -3.41 1.22
N PRO A 123 -8.61 -3.89 2.13
CA PRO A 123 -8.97 -3.15 3.34
C PRO A 123 -8.12 -3.44 4.58
N VAL A 124 -7.34 -4.52 4.58
CA VAL A 124 -6.70 -5.03 5.80
C VAL A 124 -5.25 -5.44 5.55
N SER A 125 -4.99 -6.64 5.03
CA SER A 125 -3.64 -7.23 4.97
C SER A 125 -3.37 -7.86 3.60
N ASN A 126 -2.19 -8.45 3.44
CA ASN A 126 -1.77 -9.36 2.35
C ASN A 126 -2.81 -10.45 2.02
N SER A 127 -3.67 -10.82 2.98
CA SER A 127 -4.90 -11.57 2.71
C SER A 127 -6.08 -11.10 3.57
N PHE A 128 -7.28 -11.51 3.18
CA PHE A 128 -8.53 -11.26 3.89
C PHE A 128 -9.48 -12.45 3.74
N ARG A 129 -10.66 -12.39 4.37
CA ARG A 129 -11.75 -13.33 4.10
C ARG A 129 -12.97 -12.60 3.56
N TYR A 130 -13.82 -13.32 2.82
CA TYR A 130 -15.09 -12.79 2.37
C TYR A 130 -16.24 -13.77 2.62
N TYR A 131 -17.39 -13.22 3.03
CA TYR A 131 -18.59 -13.99 3.33
C TYR A 131 -19.26 -14.55 2.07
N VAL A 132 -19.58 -15.85 2.10
CA VAL A 132 -20.27 -16.56 1.00
C VAL A 132 -21.71 -16.93 1.39
N PRO A 133 -22.62 -17.20 0.43
CA PRO A 133 -24.00 -17.58 0.73
C PRO A 133 -24.08 -18.81 1.65
N GLY A 134 -24.69 -18.63 2.83
CA GLY A 134 -24.67 -19.60 3.92
C GLY A 134 -23.95 -19.09 5.18
N GLY A 135 -23.14 -18.03 5.06
CA GLY A 135 -22.55 -17.31 6.19
C GLY A 135 -21.15 -17.77 6.61
N SER A 136 -20.61 -18.83 6.01
CA SER A 136 -19.18 -19.16 6.08
C SER A 136 -18.34 -18.17 5.26
N THR A 137 -17.01 -18.28 5.32
CA THR A 137 -16.08 -17.42 4.56
C THR A 137 -15.08 -18.19 3.69
N ASN A 138 -14.82 -17.65 2.50
CA ASN A 138 -13.71 -18.07 1.63
C ASN A 138 -12.49 -17.13 1.83
N THR A 139 -11.34 -17.47 1.24
CA THR A 139 -10.11 -16.67 1.35
C THR A 139 -9.99 -15.73 0.16
N GLY A 140 -9.65 -14.46 0.40
CA GLY A 140 -9.16 -13.54 -0.63
C GLY A 140 -7.69 -13.24 -0.39
N VAL A 141 -6.85 -13.31 -1.41
CA VAL A 141 -5.47 -12.82 -1.38
C VAL A 141 -5.39 -11.50 -2.11
N SER A 142 -4.70 -10.54 -1.50
CA SER A 142 -4.62 -9.16 -2.00
C SER A 142 -3.70 -9.03 -3.21
N PHE A 143 -2.79 -9.98 -3.43
CA PHE A 143 -1.93 -10.09 -4.61
C PHE A 143 -2.65 -10.74 -5.81
N ALA A 144 -3.09 -9.91 -6.76
CA ALA A 144 -3.66 -10.25 -8.06
C ALA A 144 -3.60 -9.03 -8.99
N TYR A 145 -3.45 -9.21 -10.31
CA TYR A 145 -3.32 -8.06 -11.23
C TYR A 145 -4.48 -7.06 -11.09
N TRP A 146 -4.20 -5.77 -11.32
CA TRP A 146 -5.09 -4.62 -11.07
C TRP A 146 -6.55 -4.80 -11.51
N THR A 147 -6.79 -5.53 -12.61
CA THR A 147 -8.13 -5.77 -13.17
C THR A 147 -8.61 -7.23 -13.08
N ALA A 148 -7.89 -8.06 -12.33
CA ALA A 148 -8.31 -9.41 -11.96
C ALA A 148 -9.42 -9.39 -10.89
N PRO A 149 -10.24 -10.45 -10.80
CA PRO A 149 -11.16 -10.66 -9.68
C PRO A 149 -10.40 -11.03 -8.39
N ILE A 150 -11.12 -11.19 -7.28
CA ILE A 150 -10.55 -11.73 -6.02
C ILE A 150 -9.89 -13.11 -6.26
N PHE A 151 -8.64 -13.26 -5.80
CA PHE A 151 -7.92 -14.53 -5.84
C PHE A 151 -8.18 -15.37 -4.59
N ASP A 152 -8.64 -16.61 -4.75
CA ASP A 152 -8.62 -17.64 -3.69
C ASP A 152 -7.63 -18.75 -4.10
N PRO A 153 -6.44 -18.86 -3.46
CA PRO A 153 -5.43 -19.87 -3.79
C PRO A 153 -5.89 -21.33 -3.68
N SER A 154 -7.00 -21.60 -2.98
CA SER A 154 -7.59 -22.95 -2.94
C SER A 154 -8.36 -23.33 -4.21
N GLY A 155 -8.52 -22.40 -5.16
CA GLY A 155 -9.37 -22.56 -6.34
C GLY A 155 -10.86 -22.37 -6.06
N ALA A 156 -11.22 -21.90 -4.86
CA ALA A 156 -12.59 -21.70 -4.41
C ALA A 156 -13.13 -20.28 -4.63
N THR A 157 -12.57 -19.49 -5.56
CA THR A 157 -13.07 -18.16 -5.90
C THR A 157 -14.56 -18.22 -6.28
N THR A 158 -15.42 -17.65 -5.44
CA THR A 158 -16.86 -17.53 -5.69
C THR A 158 -17.31 -16.10 -5.94
N ASP A 159 -16.55 -15.11 -5.45
CA ASP A 159 -16.76 -13.73 -5.80
C ASP A 159 -15.94 -13.33 -7.03
N ASN A 160 -16.55 -12.56 -7.93
CA ASN A 160 -15.96 -12.14 -9.21
C ASN A 160 -15.94 -10.61 -9.35
N THR A 161 -16.09 -9.88 -8.24
CA THR A 161 -15.71 -8.47 -8.16
C THR A 161 -14.19 -8.33 -8.29
N TYR A 162 -13.73 -7.19 -8.83
CA TYR A 162 -12.31 -6.87 -8.91
C TYR A 162 -11.64 -6.96 -7.54
N ASN A 163 -10.37 -7.36 -7.50
CA ASN A 163 -9.57 -7.22 -6.28
C ASN A 163 -9.50 -5.74 -5.87
N MET A 164 -8.99 -4.91 -6.80
CA MET A 164 -9.00 -3.44 -6.69
C MET A 164 -10.42 -2.89 -6.95
N LEU A 165 -11.13 -2.57 -5.87
CA LEU A 165 -12.55 -2.20 -5.84
C LEU A 165 -12.76 -0.85 -5.14
N THR A 166 -13.23 0.15 -5.89
CA THR A 166 -13.50 1.50 -5.37
C THR A 166 -14.71 1.57 -4.43
N ALA A 167 -14.78 2.66 -3.66
CA ALA A 167 -15.94 3.02 -2.84
C ALA A 167 -17.29 3.09 -3.59
N ASP A 168 -17.30 3.29 -4.92
CA ASP A 168 -18.49 3.28 -5.78
C ASP A 168 -18.71 1.95 -6.54
N GLY A 169 -17.91 0.92 -6.26
CA GLY A 169 -18.07 -0.42 -6.80
C GLY A 169 -17.54 -0.58 -8.24
N HIS A 170 -16.44 0.10 -8.56
CA HIS A 170 -15.76 0.06 -9.84
C HIS A 170 -14.31 -0.43 -9.68
N ASN A 171 -13.62 -0.68 -10.79
CA ASN A 171 -12.18 -0.93 -10.74
C ASN A 171 -11.43 0.36 -10.35
N ALA A 172 -10.42 0.26 -9.49
CA ALA A 172 -9.64 1.43 -9.06
C ALA A 172 -8.95 2.12 -10.24
N PRO A 173 -8.90 3.47 -10.28
CA PRO A 173 -8.06 4.19 -11.24
C PRO A 173 -6.59 3.84 -11.03
N ALA A 174 -5.84 3.55 -12.08
CA ALA A 174 -4.55 2.89 -11.92
C ALA A 174 -3.35 3.86 -11.79
N PRO A 175 -2.38 3.60 -10.90
CA PRO A 175 -1.34 4.57 -10.55
C PRO A 175 -0.35 4.87 -11.68
N TRP A 176 -0.29 4.07 -12.75
CA TRP A 176 0.54 4.35 -13.92
C TRP A 176 -0.09 5.34 -14.92
N VAL A 177 -1.40 5.59 -14.82
CA VAL A 177 -2.18 6.30 -15.85
C VAL A 177 -1.75 7.76 -16.10
N PRO A 178 -1.43 8.59 -15.08
CA PRO A 178 -0.93 9.95 -15.32
C PRO A 178 0.40 9.98 -16.09
N TYR A 179 1.25 8.98 -15.88
CA TYR A 179 2.55 8.85 -16.56
C TYR A 179 2.39 8.42 -18.03
N THR A 180 1.60 7.38 -18.30
CA THR A 180 1.38 6.89 -19.68
C THR A 180 0.62 7.91 -20.53
N ARG A 181 -0.30 8.68 -19.92
CA ARG A 181 -0.93 9.85 -20.55
C ARG A 181 0.03 11.02 -20.80
N ALA A 182 1.07 11.18 -19.99
CA ALA A 182 2.16 12.12 -20.22
C ALA A 182 3.20 11.64 -21.26
N GLY A 183 2.98 10.51 -21.92
CA GLY A 183 3.88 9.96 -22.94
C GLY A 183 5.06 9.16 -22.39
N CYS A 184 4.97 8.72 -21.12
CA CYS A 184 6.04 8.01 -20.41
C CYS A 184 5.68 6.52 -20.25
N ASP A 185 6.55 5.61 -20.70
CA ASP A 185 6.44 4.18 -20.39
C ASP A 185 6.80 3.96 -18.90
N VAL A 186 6.09 3.04 -18.22
CA VAL A 186 6.17 2.78 -16.77
C VAL A 186 6.55 1.34 -16.50
N GLY A 187 7.72 1.11 -15.93
CA GLY A 187 8.24 -0.20 -15.53
C GLY A 187 7.85 -0.54 -14.09
N GLN A 188 7.52 -1.82 -13.87
CA GLN A 188 7.06 -2.36 -12.59
C GLN A 188 7.87 -3.63 -12.27
N VAL A 189 8.44 -3.69 -11.07
CA VAL A 189 9.39 -4.72 -10.63
C VAL A 189 8.96 -5.23 -9.25
N ALA A 190 8.29 -6.38 -9.24
CA ALA A 190 7.71 -7.07 -8.07
C ALA A 190 6.69 -6.24 -7.26
N THR A 191 6.06 -5.26 -7.89
CA THR A 191 5.24 -4.23 -7.24
C THR A 191 3.75 -4.55 -7.22
N ALA A 192 3.17 -4.55 -6.00
CA ALA A 192 1.80 -4.96 -5.67
C ALA A 192 0.74 -4.56 -6.72
N ASN A 193 0.01 -5.55 -7.24
CA ASN A 193 -1.09 -5.46 -8.21
C ASN A 193 -0.78 -4.80 -9.58
N THR A 194 0.39 -4.19 -9.75
CA THR A 194 0.81 -3.56 -11.02
C THR A 194 1.53 -4.53 -11.96
N VAL A 195 2.11 -5.60 -11.42
CA VAL A 195 2.60 -6.76 -12.17
C VAL A 195 1.56 -7.89 -12.13
N LEU A 196 1.76 -8.96 -12.89
CA LEU A 196 1.02 -10.21 -12.63
C LEU A 196 1.65 -10.89 -11.41
N GLU A 197 0.84 -11.40 -10.51
CA GLU A 197 1.27 -11.86 -9.17
C GLU A 197 0.97 -13.35 -8.98
N ASN A 198 -0.02 -13.88 -9.71
CA ASN A 198 -0.34 -15.29 -9.73
C ASN A 198 -0.52 -15.82 -11.16
N THR A 199 -0.21 -17.10 -11.39
CA THR A 199 -0.44 -17.75 -12.70
C THR A 199 -1.89 -18.23 -12.90
N ALA A 200 -2.76 -18.09 -11.89
CA ALA A 200 -4.06 -18.76 -11.82
C ALA A 200 -5.21 -17.95 -12.43
N ILE A 201 -5.31 -16.66 -12.10
CA ILE A 201 -6.35 -15.74 -12.58
C ILE A 201 -5.80 -14.59 -13.42
N ASP A 202 -4.56 -14.14 -13.17
CA ASP A 202 -3.98 -13.01 -13.92
C ASP A 202 -3.69 -13.39 -15.38
N ILE A 203 -3.20 -14.62 -15.60
CA ILE A 203 -2.92 -15.14 -16.94
C ILE A 203 -4.21 -15.25 -17.78
N PRO A 204 -5.32 -15.87 -17.28
CA PRO A 204 -6.63 -15.75 -17.91
C PRO A 204 -7.14 -14.31 -18.12
N THR A 205 -6.81 -13.37 -17.23
CA THR A 205 -7.27 -11.97 -17.29
C THR A 205 -6.57 -11.18 -18.41
N VAL A 206 -5.24 -11.26 -18.50
CA VAL A 206 -4.43 -10.45 -19.43
C VAL A 206 -4.19 -11.15 -20.77
N PHE A 207 -3.98 -12.47 -20.76
CA PHE A 207 -3.70 -13.25 -21.98
C PHE A 207 -4.92 -13.99 -22.52
N GLY A 208 -5.92 -14.27 -21.67
CA GLY A 208 -7.06 -15.13 -21.99
C GLY A 208 -6.78 -16.60 -21.65
N SER A 209 -7.81 -17.32 -21.20
CA SER A 209 -7.68 -18.73 -20.74
C SER A 209 -7.33 -19.75 -21.83
N GLY A 210 -7.42 -19.38 -23.11
CA GLY A 210 -7.01 -20.20 -24.26
C GLY A 210 -5.68 -19.76 -24.90
N SER A 211 -4.87 -18.99 -24.19
CA SER A 211 -3.59 -18.43 -24.66
C SER A 211 -2.46 -19.46 -24.68
N ALA A 212 -1.33 -19.13 -25.34
CA ALA A 212 -0.13 -19.95 -25.27
C ALA A 212 0.47 -19.89 -23.85
N GLU A 213 0.38 -18.71 -23.24
CA GLU A 213 0.77 -18.38 -21.89
C GLU A 213 0.02 -19.26 -20.85
N ALA A 214 -1.30 -19.42 -20.97
CA ALA A 214 -2.08 -20.38 -20.14
C ALA A 214 -1.74 -21.87 -20.44
N GLY A 215 -1.39 -22.19 -21.69
CA GLY A 215 -0.88 -23.51 -22.06
C GLY A 215 0.46 -23.84 -21.39
N GLU A 216 1.30 -22.84 -21.18
CA GLU A 216 2.58 -22.98 -20.47
C GLU A 216 2.39 -23.16 -18.96
N VAL A 217 1.50 -22.39 -18.32
CA VAL A 217 1.09 -22.62 -16.91
C VAL A 217 0.63 -24.08 -16.70
N THR A 218 -0.07 -24.65 -17.69
CA THR A 218 -0.56 -26.04 -17.64
C THR A 218 0.54 -27.10 -17.82
N SER A 219 1.65 -26.77 -18.50
CA SER A 219 2.66 -27.75 -18.96
C SER A 219 4.04 -27.60 -18.32
N ASN A 220 4.40 -26.41 -17.84
CA ASN A 220 5.60 -26.13 -17.06
C ASN A 220 5.34 -24.97 -16.07
N PRO A 221 4.57 -25.21 -14.98
CA PRO A 221 4.13 -24.15 -14.07
C PRO A 221 5.28 -23.41 -13.36
N GLY A 222 6.44 -24.05 -13.15
CA GLY A 222 7.62 -23.40 -12.55
C GLY A 222 8.20 -22.32 -13.47
N GLN A 223 8.52 -22.68 -14.71
CA GLN A 223 8.98 -21.69 -15.69
C GLN A 223 7.90 -20.65 -15.98
N ALA A 224 6.61 -21.04 -16.05
CA ALA A 224 5.52 -20.08 -16.29
C ALA A 224 5.42 -19.03 -15.19
N PHE A 225 5.76 -19.36 -13.93
CA PHE A 225 5.85 -18.38 -12.85
C PHE A 225 7.01 -17.40 -13.12
N ALA A 226 8.23 -17.90 -13.35
CA ALA A 226 9.40 -17.07 -13.65
C ALA A 226 9.27 -16.25 -14.96
N ASP A 227 8.47 -16.71 -15.92
CA ASP A 227 8.26 -16.06 -17.20
C ASP A 227 7.17 -14.97 -17.17
N PHE A 228 6.12 -15.14 -16.37
CA PHE A 228 4.94 -14.26 -16.42
C PHE A 228 4.69 -13.41 -15.17
N VAL A 229 5.18 -13.81 -14.00
CA VAL A 229 4.93 -13.12 -12.73
C VAL A 229 6.00 -12.04 -12.49
N GLY A 230 5.67 -11.04 -11.68
CA GLY A 230 6.65 -10.20 -10.99
C GLY A 230 7.32 -9.09 -11.79
N ILE A 231 7.17 -9.04 -13.13
CA ILE A 231 7.80 -8.00 -13.97
C ILE A 231 6.78 -7.47 -14.98
N GLY A 232 6.69 -6.15 -15.16
CA GLY A 232 5.75 -5.52 -16.11
C GLY A 232 6.22 -4.19 -16.66
N VAL A 233 5.63 -3.77 -17.78
CA VAL A 233 5.75 -2.42 -18.36
C VAL A 233 4.39 -1.98 -18.91
N HIS A 234 3.86 -0.87 -18.40
CA HIS A 234 2.68 -0.19 -18.96
C HIS A 234 3.16 0.93 -19.88
N CYS A 235 2.86 0.84 -21.17
CA CYS A 235 3.34 1.82 -22.13
C CYS A 235 2.39 3.00 -22.34
N ALA A 236 2.99 4.15 -22.65
CA ALA A 236 2.33 5.28 -23.26
C ALA A 236 1.66 4.93 -24.60
N LEU A 237 0.63 5.71 -24.94
CA LEU A 237 -0.20 5.48 -26.13
C LEU A 237 0.64 5.48 -27.42
N GLY A 238 0.80 4.30 -28.02
CA GLY A 238 1.55 4.11 -29.25
C GLY A 238 3.07 3.95 -29.11
N SER A 239 3.59 3.70 -27.90
CA SER A 239 5.00 3.30 -27.74
C SER A 239 5.32 2.06 -28.58
N ALA A 240 6.50 2.06 -29.20
CA ALA A 240 7.00 0.90 -29.93
C ALA A 240 7.40 -0.27 -29.00
N MET A 241 7.59 0.00 -27.70
CA MET A 241 8.02 -1.00 -26.73
C MET A 241 6.94 -2.06 -26.50
N CYS A 242 5.72 -1.66 -26.15
CA CYS A 242 4.57 -2.57 -26.04
C CYS A 242 3.88 -2.82 -27.40
N SER A 243 4.66 -2.87 -28.50
CA SER A 243 4.12 -3.22 -29.82
C SER A 243 3.82 -4.71 -29.93
N SER A 244 2.96 -5.09 -30.89
CA SER A 244 2.60 -6.50 -31.11
C SER A 244 3.77 -7.37 -31.58
N ALA A 245 4.86 -6.78 -32.08
CA ALA A 245 6.10 -7.49 -32.38
C ALA A 245 6.81 -8.01 -31.11
N ASN A 246 6.62 -7.32 -29.98
CA ASN A 246 7.16 -7.67 -28.66
C ASN A 246 6.12 -8.42 -27.80
N ASN A 247 5.05 -8.95 -28.42
CA ASN A 247 3.88 -9.55 -27.75
C ASN A 247 3.09 -8.60 -26.82
N GLY A 248 3.16 -7.29 -27.04
CA GLY A 248 2.37 -6.32 -26.28
C GLY A 248 0.87 -6.64 -26.30
N LYS A 249 0.24 -6.65 -25.13
CA LYS A 249 -1.21 -6.85 -24.94
C LYS A 249 -1.89 -5.52 -24.66
N ALA A 250 -3.22 -5.46 -24.79
CA ALA A 250 -3.97 -4.27 -24.38
C ALA A 250 -3.87 -4.12 -22.86
N ASP A 251 -3.48 -2.93 -22.39
CA ASP A 251 -3.50 -2.59 -20.97
C ASP A 251 -4.91 -2.10 -20.62
N LEU A 252 -5.72 -2.99 -20.06
CA LEU A 252 -7.17 -2.81 -19.93
C LEU A 252 -7.55 -2.24 -18.56
N LEU A 253 -8.00 -0.99 -18.55
CA LEU A 253 -8.64 -0.34 -17.39
C LEU A 253 -10.09 0.07 -17.79
N PRO A 254 -11.09 -0.82 -17.62
CA PRO A 254 -12.42 -0.63 -18.21
C PRO A 254 -13.23 0.56 -17.66
N GLN A 255 -12.88 1.02 -16.46
CA GLN A 255 -13.60 2.05 -15.70
C GLN A 255 -12.72 3.27 -15.36
N GLU A 256 -11.52 3.37 -15.95
CA GLU A 256 -10.60 4.49 -15.75
C GLU A 256 -11.29 5.83 -16.07
N PRO A 257 -11.32 6.80 -15.14
CA PRO A 257 -11.81 8.16 -15.39
C PRO A 257 -11.20 8.75 -16.66
N ASN A 258 -11.99 9.45 -17.47
CA ASN A 258 -11.61 9.97 -18.81
C ASN A 258 -11.17 8.90 -19.85
N GLY A 259 -11.06 7.62 -19.49
CA GLY A 259 -10.82 6.48 -20.38
C GLY A 259 -9.36 6.15 -20.66
N TYR A 260 -9.12 4.88 -21.02
CA TYR A 260 -7.78 4.30 -21.22
C TYR A 260 -7.71 3.36 -22.42
N SER A 261 -8.32 3.76 -23.55
CA SER A 261 -8.38 2.91 -24.76
C SER A 261 -7.12 3.05 -25.63
N GLY A 262 -6.58 1.91 -26.09
CA GLY A 262 -5.43 1.85 -27.01
C GLY A 262 -4.05 1.83 -26.34
N TYR A 263 -3.99 1.89 -25.01
CA TYR A 263 -2.78 1.67 -24.23
C TYR A 263 -2.42 0.17 -24.23
N MET A 264 -1.14 -0.13 -24.09
CA MET A 264 -0.58 -1.46 -24.27
C MET A 264 0.44 -1.75 -23.17
N GLY A 265 0.59 -3.02 -22.79
CA GLY A 265 1.55 -3.46 -21.78
C GLY A 265 2.37 -4.67 -22.21
N LEU A 266 3.56 -4.81 -21.63
CA LEU A 266 4.37 -6.04 -21.61
C LEU A 266 4.25 -6.63 -20.20
N PHE A 267 3.88 -7.91 -20.11
CA PHE A 267 3.61 -8.58 -18.84
C PHE A 267 4.45 -9.85 -18.73
N GLY A 268 5.25 -9.97 -17.68
CA GLY A 268 6.19 -11.04 -17.47
C GLY A 268 7.60 -10.78 -18.01
N ASN A 269 8.60 -11.32 -17.29
CA ASN A 269 9.99 -11.33 -17.71
C ASN A 269 10.16 -11.85 -19.17
N LYS A 270 9.38 -12.85 -19.59
CA LYS A 270 9.40 -13.44 -20.94
C LYS A 270 9.25 -12.43 -22.08
N TYR A 271 8.50 -11.33 -21.84
CA TYR A 271 8.25 -10.29 -22.83
C TYR A 271 8.94 -8.95 -22.50
N VAL A 272 9.31 -8.71 -21.24
CA VAL A 272 10.08 -7.52 -20.83
C VAL A 272 11.59 -7.70 -21.04
N ALA A 273 12.18 -8.84 -20.67
CA ALA A 273 13.62 -9.07 -20.81
C ALA A 273 14.16 -8.88 -22.24
N PRO A 274 13.46 -9.31 -23.32
CA PRO A 274 13.94 -9.10 -24.68
C PRO A 274 14.09 -7.63 -25.11
N VAL A 275 13.40 -6.69 -24.46
CA VAL A 275 13.48 -5.25 -24.77
C VAL A 275 14.44 -4.47 -23.87
N ILE A 276 14.68 -4.92 -22.63
CA ILE A 276 15.64 -4.31 -21.69
C ILE A 276 17.00 -5.03 -21.60
N SER A 277 17.11 -6.22 -22.19
CA SER A 277 18.33 -7.02 -22.28
C SER A 277 18.40 -7.78 -23.62
N PRO A 278 18.54 -7.08 -24.76
CA PRO A 278 18.49 -7.70 -26.08
C PRO A 278 19.68 -8.64 -26.40
N SER A 279 20.66 -8.78 -25.50
CA SER A 279 21.84 -9.64 -25.66
C SER A 279 21.77 -10.98 -24.91
N GLY A 280 20.76 -11.20 -24.06
CA GLY A 280 20.64 -12.41 -23.24
C GLY A 280 19.69 -12.24 -22.05
N PRO A 281 19.60 -13.22 -21.13
CA PRO A 281 18.88 -13.05 -19.87
C PRO A 281 19.33 -11.81 -19.10
N VAL A 282 18.42 -11.20 -18.34
CA VAL A 282 18.77 -10.13 -17.40
C VAL A 282 19.71 -10.72 -16.32
N THR A 283 20.75 -9.97 -15.95
CA THR A 283 21.64 -10.32 -14.84
C THR A 283 21.41 -9.41 -13.65
N ASP A 284 21.72 -9.88 -12.44
CA ASP A 284 21.81 -9.03 -11.25
C ASP A 284 22.99 -8.03 -11.35
N LEU A 285 23.12 -7.15 -10.35
CA LEU A 285 24.20 -6.16 -10.30
C LEU A 285 25.61 -6.75 -10.04
N ASP A 286 25.72 -8.00 -9.59
CA ASP A 286 26.99 -8.72 -9.45
C ASP A 286 27.35 -9.54 -10.72
N GLY A 287 26.45 -9.60 -11.71
CA GLY A 287 26.65 -10.21 -13.02
C GLY A 287 26.11 -11.64 -13.20
N ASN A 288 25.33 -12.15 -12.25
CA ASN A 288 24.72 -13.49 -12.30
C ASN A 288 23.41 -13.45 -13.10
N VAL A 289 23.08 -14.50 -13.86
CA VAL A 289 21.77 -14.61 -14.52
C VAL A 289 20.66 -14.71 -13.47
N ILE A 290 19.62 -13.88 -13.59
CA ILE A 290 18.48 -13.91 -12.67
C ILE A 290 17.61 -15.13 -13.00
N GLN A 291 17.40 -15.96 -11.99
CA GLN A 291 16.67 -17.23 -12.06
C GLN A 291 16.18 -17.63 -10.66
N ASP A 292 15.13 -18.45 -10.58
CA ASP A 292 14.64 -18.99 -9.30
C ASP A 292 15.61 -20.04 -8.69
N PRO A 293 15.39 -20.48 -7.44
CA PRO A 293 16.24 -21.50 -6.79
C PRO A 293 16.15 -22.90 -7.41
N GLN A 294 15.28 -23.12 -8.40
CA GLN A 294 15.17 -24.36 -9.18
C GLN A 294 15.88 -24.25 -10.56
N GLY A 295 16.30 -23.04 -10.95
CA GLY A 295 17.00 -22.76 -12.21
C GLY A 295 16.09 -22.31 -13.36
N HIS A 296 14.84 -21.91 -13.09
CA HIS A 296 13.99 -21.26 -14.09
C HIS A 296 14.47 -19.82 -14.29
N ILE A 297 14.99 -19.51 -15.48
CA ILE A 297 15.51 -18.17 -15.81
C ILE A 297 14.35 -17.17 -15.88
N GLY A 298 14.43 -16.08 -15.13
CA GLY A 298 13.40 -15.04 -15.09
C GLY A 298 13.16 -14.50 -13.68
N PHE A 299 11.91 -14.14 -13.38
CA PHE A 299 11.52 -13.65 -12.06
C PHE A 299 11.77 -14.74 -10.99
N PRO A 300 12.57 -14.47 -9.94
CA PRO A 300 13.00 -15.48 -8.98
C PRO A 300 11.95 -15.79 -7.88
N GLY A 301 10.81 -15.09 -7.88
CA GLY A 301 9.90 -15.00 -6.73
C GLY A 301 10.12 -13.71 -5.94
N PHE A 302 9.09 -13.25 -5.21
CA PHE A 302 9.13 -12.00 -4.42
C PHE A 302 10.23 -12.05 -3.34
N ASP A 303 10.27 -13.13 -2.56
CA ASP A 303 11.34 -13.53 -1.63
C ASP A 303 12.72 -13.78 -2.30
N GLY A 304 12.81 -13.67 -3.63
CA GLY A 304 14.05 -13.65 -4.40
C GLY A 304 14.47 -12.25 -4.88
N MET A 305 13.70 -11.20 -4.58
CA MET A 305 13.92 -9.82 -5.06
C MET A 305 14.90 -9.03 -4.18
N ALA A 306 16.06 -9.64 -3.92
CA ALA A 306 17.19 -8.97 -3.27
C ALA A 306 17.60 -7.71 -4.05
N ALA A 307 18.21 -6.73 -3.38
CA ALA A 307 18.54 -5.44 -4.00
C ALA A 307 19.36 -5.53 -5.30
N THR A 308 20.25 -6.53 -5.46
CA THR A 308 21.01 -6.75 -6.71
C THR A 308 20.13 -7.18 -7.89
N VAL A 309 18.96 -7.78 -7.63
CA VAL A 309 17.96 -8.21 -8.63
C VAL A 309 17.10 -7.01 -9.03
N SER A 310 16.36 -6.43 -8.08
CA SER A 310 15.39 -5.35 -8.36
C SER A 310 16.04 -4.12 -8.98
N LEU A 311 17.17 -3.67 -8.42
CA LEU A 311 17.89 -2.50 -8.91
C LEU A 311 18.53 -2.74 -10.30
N SER A 312 18.80 -3.99 -10.68
CA SER A 312 19.26 -4.31 -12.03
C SER A 312 18.15 -4.23 -13.07
N TYR A 313 16.95 -4.74 -12.74
CA TYR A 313 15.75 -4.53 -13.58
C TYR A 313 15.43 -3.04 -13.73
N VAL A 314 15.42 -2.27 -12.64
CA VAL A 314 15.20 -0.82 -12.65
C VAL A 314 16.21 -0.11 -13.57
N ALA A 315 17.51 -0.38 -13.40
CA ALA A 315 18.54 0.23 -14.25
C ALA A 315 18.38 -0.16 -15.73
N ALA A 316 18.17 -1.45 -16.01
CA ALA A 316 17.96 -1.93 -17.38
C ALA A 316 16.72 -1.30 -18.05
N MET A 317 15.63 -1.12 -17.31
CA MET A 317 14.42 -0.43 -17.77
C MET A 317 14.71 1.05 -18.10
N GLN A 318 15.36 1.78 -17.18
CA GLN A 318 15.74 3.18 -17.35
C GLN A 318 16.68 3.40 -18.55
N GLU A 319 17.69 2.54 -18.71
CA GLU A 319 18.65 2.53 -19.82
C GLU A 319 17.97 2.31 -21.19
N HIS A 320 16.91 1.49 -21.24
CA HIS A 320 16.20 1.13 -22.47
C HIS A 320 14.97 2.01 -22.75
N GLY A 321 14.83 3.16 -22.05
CA GLY A 321 13.85 4.18 -22.38
C GLY A 321 12.52 4.08 -21.62
N ILE A 322 12.49 3.42 -20.47
CA ILE A 322 11.37 3.41 -19.53
C ILE A 322 11.68 4.41 -18.40
N PRO A 323 11.29 5.70 -18.52
CA PRO A 323 11.75 6.75 -17.59
C PRO A 323 11.12 6.66 -16.20
N ILE A 324 10.00 5.95 -16.03
CA ILE A 324 9.30 5.79 -14.76
C ILE A 324 9.44 4.34 -14.34
N THR A 325 10.08 4.07 -13.21
CA THR A 325 10.28 2.70 -12.70
C THR A 325 9.95 2.63 -11.23
N TYR A 326 9.10 1.68 -10.88
CA TYR A 326 8.68 1.36 -9.52
C TYR A 326 9.16 -0.06 -9.19
N ALA A 327 9.72 -0.27 -8.00
CA ALA A 327 10.29 -1.55 -7.58
C ALA A 327 10.06 -1.89 -6.11
N TYR A 328 9.89 -3.17 -5.84
CA TYR A 328 9.95 -3.81 -4.53
C TYR A 328 11.35 -4.42 -4.30
N ILE A 329 11.81 -4.47 -3.05
CA ILE A 329 13.00 -5.19 -2.61
C ILE A 329 12.61 -6.01 -1.37
N SER A 330 12.93 -7.30 -1.33
CA SER A 330 12.66 -8.16 -0.16
C SER A 330 13.44 -7.74 1.08
N ASP A 331 13.08 -8.24 2.26
CA ASP A 331 13.67 -7.86 3.54
C ASP A 331 15.18 -8.26 3.66
N VAL A 332 15.74 -8.00 4.84
CA VAL A 332 17.12 -8.34 5.22
C VAL A 332 17.19 -9.14 6.53
N HIS A 333 16.02 -9.50 7.05
CA HIS A 333 15.78 -10.09 8.36
C HIS A 333 15.86 -11.61 8.32
N ASP A 334 15.61 -12.25 7.17
CA ASP A 334 15.58 -13.70 7.01
C ASP A 334 16.74 -14.29 6.18
N THR A 335 16.97 -15.60 6.33
CA THR A 335 17.83 -16.36 5.42
C THR A 335 17.06 -16.74 4.15
N HIS A 336 16.92 -15.82 3.20
CA HIS A 336 16.23 -16.08 1.94
C HIS A 336 16.78 -17.32 1.19
N PRO A 337 15.93 -18.14 0.54
CA PRO A 337 14.49 -17.96 0.35
C PRO A 337 13.66 -18.85 1.30
N ASN A 338 14.13 -19.13 2.53
CA ASN A 338 13.53 -20.16 3.38
C ASN A 338 13.63 -19.95 4.90
N GLY A 339 14.30 -18.90 5.37
CA GLY A 339 14.68 -18.74 6.77
C GLY A 339 15.81 -19.70 7.20
N PRO A 340 16.24 -19.66 8.47
CA PRO A 340 15.58 -18.97 9.59
C PRO A 340 15.81 -17.45 9.59
N ALA A 341 14.95 -16.77 10.35
CA ALA A 341 15.12 -15.40 10.79
C ALA A 341 16.41 -15.17 11.57
N TYR A 342 16.95 -13.97 11.40
CA TYR A 342 18.03 -13.40 12.18
C TYR A 342 17.48 -12.48 13.27
N GLY A 343 18.25 -12.28 14.35
CA GLY A 343 18.01 -11.22 15.31
C GLY A 343 18.95 -10.04 15.11
N PRO A 344 18.61 -8.82 15.59
CA PRO A 344 19.39 -7.60 15.43
C PRO A 344 20.89 -7.78 15.67
N GLY A 345 21.70 -7.48 14.65
CA GLY A 345 23.16 -7.59 14.72
C GLY A 345 23.72 -9.02 14.68
N GLN A 346 22.93 -10.03 14.34
CA GLN A 346 23.48 -11.33 13.95
C GLN A 346 24.29 -11.22 12.65
N ALA A 347 25.34 -12.04 12.52
CA ALA A 347 26.30 -11.94 11.42
C ALA A 347 25.72 -12.21 10.01
N GLY A 348 24.56 -12.89 9.91
CA GLY A 348 23.86 -13.10 8.64
C GLY A 348 23.15 -11.84 8.15
N TYR A 349 22.31 -11.26 9.01
CA TYR A 349 21.63 -9.97 8.82
C TYR A 349 22.61 -8.83 8.47
N VAL A 350 23.70 -8.68 9.25
CA VAL A 350 24.76 -7.70 8.96
C VAL A 350 25.42 -7.94 7.59
N ALA A 351 25.49 -9.20 7.13
CA ALA A 351 26.00 -9.53 5.79
C ALA A 351 24.98 -9.32 4.66
N ALA A 352 23.67 -9.46 4.92
CA ALA A 352 22.60 -9.12 3.99
C ALA A 352 22.55 -7.60 3.75
N LEU A 353 22.59 -6.81 4.84
CA LEU A 353 22.71 -5.35 4.79
C LEU A 353 23.95 -4.88 4.02
N ALA A 354 25.12 -5.48 4.29
CA ALA A 354 26.34 -5.19 3.54
C ALA A 354 26.28 -5.66 2.05
N ALA A 355 25.33 -6.53 1.69
CA ALA A 355 25.06 -6.88 0.30
C ALA A 355 24.14 -5.85 -0.38
N TYR A 356 23.11 -5.37 0.31
CA TYR A 356 22.23 -4.32 -0.20
C TYR A 356 22.97 -2.99 -0.33
N ASP A 357 23.82 -2.64 0.64
CA ASP A 357 24.71 -1.46 0.57
C ASP A 357 25.57 -1.46 -0.70
N ARG A 358 26.20 -2.60 -1.01
CA ARG A 358 26.97 -2.82 -2.25
C ARG A 358 26.08 -2.64 -3.48
N ALA A 359 24.87 -3.21 -3.47
CA ALA A 359 23.92 -3.10 -4.56
C ALA A 359 23.53 -1.64 -4.85
N PHE A 360 23.28 -0.83 -3.81
CA PHE A 360 23.03 0.61 -3.98
C PHE A 360 24.25 1.36 -4.52
N GLY A 361 25.47 1.04 -4.05
CA GLY A 361 26.70 1.58 -4.61
C GLY A 361 26.88 1.27 -6.10
N GLN A 362 26.66 0.01 -6.50
CA GLN A 362 26.67 -0.45 -7.89
C GLN A 362 25.59 0.24 -8.73
N PHE A 363 24.36 0.33 -8.21
CA PHE A 363 23.20 0.93 -8.87
C PHE A 363 23.40 2.42 -9.18
N PHE A 364 23.81 3.21 -8.18
CA PHE A 364 24.07 4.64 -8.39
C PHE A 364 25.27 4.87 -9.32
N GLN A 365 26.29 4.00 -9.30
CA GLN A 365 27.40 4.05 -10.26
C GLN A 365 26.95 3.72 -11.69
N ARG A 366 26.06 2.72 -11.86
CA ARG A 366 25.50 2.30 -13.15
C ARG A 366 24.66 3.42 -13.77
N LEU A 367 23.63 3.90 -13.06
CA LEU A 367 22.77 5.00 -13.52
C LEU A 367 23.58 6.26 -13.88
N ALA A 368 24.61 6.60 -13.09
CA ALA A 368 25.44 7.77 -13.34
C ALA A 368 26.32 7.65 -14.60
N ALA A 369 26.60 6.44 -15.09
CA ALA A 369 27.34 6.23 -16.34
C ALA A 369 26.53 6.70 -17.56
N ASP A 370 25.22 6.45 -17.56
CA ASP A 370 24.26 6.89 -18.59
C ASP A 370 23.65 8.27 -18.27
N GLY A 371 24.17 8.95 -17.24
CA GLY A 371 23.80 10.32 -16.86
C GLY A 371 22.53 10.45 -16.01
N ILE A 372 21.90 9.33 -15.65
CA ILE A 372 20.69 9.28 -14.80
C ILE A 372 21.11 9.49 -13.34
N ASN A 373 20.75 10.63 -12.76
CA ASN A 373 21.18 10.99 -11.41
C ASN A 373 20.27 12.03 -10.73
N LYS A 374 20.60 12.41 -9.49
CA LYS A 374 19.90 13.41 -8.66
C LYS A 374 19.62 14.78 -9.32
N THR A 375 20.28 15.14 -10.43
CA THR A 375 20.00 16.40 -11.16
C THR A 375 18.88 16.29 -12.20
N ASN A 376 18.49 15.08 -12.60
CA ASN A 376 17.41 14.83 -13.59
C ASN A 376 16.43 13.72 -13.20
N THR A 377 16.63 13.06 -12.05
CA THR A 377 15.79 11.96 -11.55
C THR A 377 15.15 12.36 -10.23
N LEU A 378 13.87 12.02 -10.05
CA LEU A 378 13.22 11.99 -8.74
C LEU A 378 13.32 10.56 -8.21
N PHE A 379 14.14 10.37 -7.18
CA PHE A 379 14.21 9.15 -6.40
C PHE A 379 13.29 9.25 -5.18
N VAL A 380 12.61 8.14 -4.89
CA VAL A 380 11.78 7.93 -3.71
C VAL A 380 12.16 6.57 -3.13
N PHE A 381 12.39 6.54 -1.83
CA PHE A 381 12.77 5.36 -1.06
C PHE A 381 11.94 5.32 0.22
N THR A 382 11.35 4.18 0.56
CA THR A 382 10.58 3.96 1.79
C THR A 382 10.56 2.45 2.07
N ALA A 383 10.27 2.02 3.29
CA ALA A 383 9.70 0.67 3.46
C ALA A 383 8.20 0.71 3.13
N ASP A 384 7.55 -0.44 3.05
CA ASP A 384 6.13 -0.57 3.35
C ASP A 384 5.96 -0.49 4.87
N GLU A 385 6.18 -1.57 5.60
CA GLU A 385 6.05 -1.61 7.05
C GLU A 385 7.40 -1.57 7.80
N GLY A 386 7.31 -1.59 9.12
CA GLY A 386 8.35 -2.17 9.97
C GLY A 386 7.76 -3.29 10.82
N ASP A 387 8.62 -3.96 11.59
CA ASP A 387 8.31 -5.16 12.34
C ASP A 387 8.74 -5.10 13.82
N HIS A 388 8.06 -5.88 14.64
CA HIS A 388 8.45 -6.19 16.01
C HIS A 388 9.33 -7.45 16.07
N PHE A 389 10.57 -7.32 16.53
CA PHE A 389 11.47 -8.46 16.73
C PHE A 389 11.08 -9.33 17.93
N VAL A 390 10.72 -10.60 17.67
CA VAL A 390 10.33 -11.59 18.67
C VAL A 390 11.52 -12.48 19.07
N GLY A 391 12.15 -12.18 20.21
CA GLY A 391 13.28 -12.97 20.69
C GLY A 391 13.75 -12.70 22.12
N GLY A 392 14.71 -13.51 22.57
CA GLY A 392 15.37 -13.37 23.86
C GLY A 392 16.41 -12.24 23.90
N PRO A 393 17.03 -11.97 25.07
CA PRO A 393 18.05 -10.95 25.19
C PRO A 393 19.32 -11.31 24.40
N PRO A 394 19.99 -10.34 23.74
CA PRO A 394 21.16 -10.58 22.92
C PRO A 394 22.41 -10.95 23.75
N SER A 395 23.25 -11.80 23.18
CA SER A 395 24.50 -12.29 23.76
C SER A 395 25.69 -12.11 22.79
N PRO A 396 26.86 -11.64 23.25
CA PRO A 396 27.13 -11.13 24.59
C PRO A 396 26.37 -9.82 24.86
N ALA A 397 26.05 -9.54 26.13
CA ALA A 397 25.36 -8.32 26.51
C ALA A 397 26.19 -7.07 26.11
N GLY A 398 25.58 -6.16 25.34
CA GLY A 398 26.27 -5.01 24.75
C GLY A 398 27.02 -5.31 23.44
N CYS A 399 26.67 -6.39 22.74
CA CYS A 399 27.01 -6.57 21.33
C CYS A 399 26.40 -5.44 20.46
N ASP A 400 27.10 -5.08 19.39
CA ASP A 400 26.76 -3.97 18.48
C ASP A 400 26.55 -4.46 17.03
N GLY A 401 26.65 -5.76 16.77
CA GLY A 401 26.60 -6.38 15.45
C GLY A 401 27.87 -6.17 14.61
N VAL A 402 28.36 -4.93 14.56
CA VAL A 402 29.45 -4.46 13.70
C VAL A 402 30.84 -4.85 14.22
N THR A 403 31.11 -4.67 15.53
CA THR A 403 32.40 -4.99 16.16
C THR A 403 32.35 -6.33 16.88
N THR A 404 31.20 -6.61 17.50
CA THR A 404 30.87 -7.78 18.30
C THR A 404 29.51 -8.30 17.82
N PRO A 405 29.47 -9.35 16.99
CA PRO A 405 28.22 -9.92 16.52
C PRO A 405 27.31 -10.35 17.66
N CYS A 406 26.02 -10.08 17.52
CA CYS A 406 25.00 -10.56 18.46
C CYS A 406 24.61 -12.02 18.15
N THR A 407 24.17 -12.72 19.20
CA THR A 407 23.61 -14.08 19.13
C THR A 407 22.43 -14.19 20.09
N TYR A 408 21.45 -15.01 19.73
CA TYR A 408 20.18 -15.12 20.44
C TYR A 408 19.92 -16.58 20.80
N SER A 409 19.54 -16.87 22.05
CA SER A 409 19.26 -18.24 22.53
C SER A 409 17.80 -18.67 22.37
N GLN A 410 16.93 -17.70 22.16
CA GLN A 410 15.50 -17.79 21.86
C GLN A 410 15.23 -16.72 20.81
N ILE A 411 14.47 -17.07 19.78
CA ILE A 411 14.18 -16.26 18.60
C ILE A 411 13.04 -16.96 17.87
N GLY A 412 11.95 -16.26 17.60
CA GLY A 412 10.79 -16.83 16.92
C GLY A 412 9.46 -16.26 17.41
N GLU A 413 8.56 -16.00 16.47
CA GLU A 413 7.15 -15.64 16.70
C GLU A 413 6.45 -16.61 17.67
N LEU A 414 5.51 -16.12 18.46
CA LEU A 414 4.72 -16.93 19.40
C LEU A 414 3.37 -17.34 18.77
N ASN A 415 3.40 -18.34 17.88
CA ASN A 415 2.22 -18.87 17.22
C ASN A 415 1.11 -19.25 18.22
N GLY A 416 0.00 -18.52 18.19
CA GLY A 416 -1.11 -18.61 19.14
C GLY A 416 -2.38 -19.21 18.55
N ASN A 417 -2.81 -20.37 19.03
CA ASN A 417 -4.08 -21.00 18.65
C ASN A 417 -5.27 -20.31 19.33
N LEU A 418 -5.77 -19.24 18.73
CA LEU A 418 -6.89 -18.43 19.21
C LEU A 418 -8.14 -19.26 19.49
N THR A 419 -8.48 -20.22 18.62
CA THR A 419 -9.61 -21.15 18.80
C THR A 419 -9.45 -22.04 20.03
N GLY A 420 -8.23 -22.51 20.31
CA GLY A 420 -7.93 -23.32 21.50
C GLY A 420 -7.97 -22.52 22.79
N LEU A 421 -7.44 -21.28 22.78
CA LEU A 421 -7.46 -20.38 23.92
C LEU A 421 -8.90 -19.97 24.30
N LEU A 422 -9.72 -19.56 23.31
CA LEU A 422 -11.14 -19.25 23.49
C LEU A 422 -11.94 -20.43 24.06
N ALA A 423 -11.73 -21.64 23.54
CA ALA A 423 -12.42 -22.84 23.99
C ALA A 423 -12.02 -23.26 25.42
N THR A 424 -10.76 -23.08 25.81
CA THR A 424 -10.24 -23.55 27.12
C THR A 424 -10.35 -22.53 28.24
N GLN A 425 -10.15 -21.24 27.96
CA GLN A 425 -10.18 -20.18 28.98
C GLN A 425 -11.59 -19.61 29.17
N GLN A 426 -12.34 -19.45 28.06
CA GLN A 426 -13.63 -18.75 28.05
C GLN A 426 -14.83 -19.67 27.74
N GLY A 427 -14.58 -20.94 27.40
CA GLY A 427 -15.61 -21.91 27.05
C GLY A 427 -16.33 -21.63 25.72
N VAL A 428 -15.76 -20.78 24.86
CA VAL A 428 -16.39 -20.37 23.60
C VAL A 428 -16.28 -21.48 22.56
N THR A 429 -17.43 -21.89 22.02
CA THR A 429 -17.55 -22.89 20.95
C THR A 429 -18.19 -22.34 19.67
N THR A 430 -18.34 -21.01 19.57
CA THR A 430 -18.87 -20.31 18.40
C THR A 430 -17.97 -20.59 17.18
N PRO A 431 -18.50 -21.07 16.05
CA PRO A 431 -17.72 -21.25 14.82
C PRO A 431 -17.22 -19.91 14.25
N PHE A 432 -15.94 -19.88 13.87
CA PHE A 432 -15.31 -18.71 13.25
C PHE A 432 -14.14 -19.10 12.35
N LYS A 433 -13.68 -18.14 11.56
CA LYS A 433 -12.40 -18.13 10.84
C LYS A 433 -11.67 -16.83 11.11
N VAL A 434 -10.37 -16.81 10.80
CA VAL A 434 -9.54 -15.61 10.84
C VAL A 434 -8.72 -15.51 9.56
N HIS A 435 -8.37 -14.29 9.15
CA HIS A 435 -7.04 -14.09 8.56
C HIS A 435 -6.03 -14.30 9.69
N SER A 436 -5.02 -15.13 9.47
CA SER A 436 -4.03 -15.44 10.53
C SER A 436 -2.90 -14.45 10.43
N ASP A 437 -2.62 -13.75 11.52
CA ASP A 437 -1.89 -12.49 11.54
C ASP A 437 -1.48 -12.13 12.98
N ASP A 438 -0.61 -11.14 13.18
CA ASP A 438 -0.43 -10.49 14.49
C ASP A 438 -1.68 -9.66 14.84
N ALA A 439 -2.32 -9.05 13.82
CA ALA A 439 -3.58 -8.32 13.91
C ALA A 439 -4.78 -9.11 13.29
N PRO A 440 -5.18 -10.28 13.82
CA PRO A 440 -6.09 -11.19 13.11
C PRO A 440 -7.50 -10.62 12.95
N THR A 441 -7.95 -10.57 11.69
CA THR A 441 -9.32 -10.19 11.35
C THR A 441 -10.26 -11.38 11.53
N VAL A 442 -11.24 -11.24 12.43
CA VAL A 442 -12.10 -12.33 12.89
C VAL A 442 -13.44 -12.34 12.16
N TYR A 443 -13.79 -13.48 11.58
CA TYR A 443 -15.03 -13.71 10.83
C TYR A 443 -15.86 -14.79 11.52
N LEU A 444 -16.90 -14.39 12.26
CA LEU A 444 -17.87 -15.31 12.85
C LEU A 444 -18.81 -15.85 11.77
N ASP A 445 -19.14 -17.15 11.83
CA ASP A 445 -20.06 -17.76 10.87
C ASP A 445 -21.47 -17.14 10.98
N GLY A 446 -22.08 -16.87 9.83
CA GLY A 446 -23.40 -16.25 9.70
C GLY A 446 -23.41 -14.74 9.41
N GLN A 447 -22.23 -14.11 9.35
CA GLN A 447 -22.06 -12.64 9.30
C GLN A 447 -22.97 -11.91 10.31
N PRO A 448 -22.81 -12.18 11.63
CA PRO A 448 -23.66 -11.59 12.65
C PRO A 448 -23.47 -10.07 12.73
N ALA A 449 -24.55 -9.32 12.95
CA ALA A 449 -24.46 -7.90 13.27
C ALA A 449 -23.67 -7.68 14.57
N ARG A 450 -22.92 -6.58 14.65
CA ARG A 450 -22.06 -6.23 15.79
C ARG A 450 -22.82 -6.14 17.13
N GLU A 451 -24.07 -5.68 17.12
CA GLU A 451 -24.93 -5.62 18.32
C GLU A 451 -25.50 -6.99 18.74
N SER A 452 -25.20 -8.06 18.00
CA SER A 452 -25.72 -9.40 18.31
C SER A 452 -25.04 -10.02 19.53
N MET A 453 -25.80 -10.79 20.31
CA MET A 453 -25.27 -11.55 21.44
C MET A 453 -24.09 -12.46 21.04
N THR A 454 -24.04 -12.95 19.80
CA THR A 454 -22.96 -13.79 19.28
C THR A 454 -21.65 -13.00 19.12
N ALA A 455 -21.68 -11.83 18.48
CA ALA A 455 -20.52 -10.96 18.34
C ALA A 455 -20.05 -10.45 19.71
N ARG A 456 -20.95 -9.80 20.45
CA ARG A 456 -20.68 -9.18 21.76
C ARG A 456 -20.13 -10.15 22.83
N SER A 457 -20.54 -11.42 22.80
CA SER A 457 -19.98 -12.43 23.71
C SER A 457 -18.61 -12.95 23.27
N PHE A 458 -18.36 -13.08 21.97
CA PHE A 458 -17.07 -13.52 21.43
C PHE A 458 -15.98 -12.44 21.60
N GLU A 459 -16.32 -11.19 21.33
CA GLU A 459 -15.42 -10.03 21.47
C GLU A 459 -14.95 -9.86 22.92
N ARG A 460 -15.89 -9.87 23.89
CA ARG A 460 -15.57 -9.86 25.32
C ARG A 460 -14.70 -11.05 25.74
N ALA A 461 -14.98 -12.25 25.22
CA ALA A 461 -14.16 -13.42 25.50
C ALA A 461 -12.73 -13.27 24.94
N THR A 462 -12.59 -12.69 23.75
CA THR A 462 -11.30 -12.40 23.10
C THR A 462 -10.47 -11.41 23.94
N ASN A 463 -11.11 -10.33 24.43
CA ASN A 463 -10.49 -9.35 25.33
C ASN A 463 -9.97 -9.95 26.66
N LEU A 464 -10.46 -11.13 27.07
CA LEU A 464 -10.08 -11.80 28.32
C LEU A 464 -9.01 -12.87 28.12
N LEU A 465 -8.44 -13.00 26.92
CA LEU A 465 -7.43 -14.03 26.63
C LEU A 465 -6.05 -13.67 27.17
N THR A 466 -5.40 -14.69 27.73
CA THR A 466 -4.00 -14.64 28.16
C THR A 466 -3.19 -15.76 27.53
N ALA A 467 -1.90 -15.54 27.37
CA ALA A 467 -0.96 -16.50 26.80
C ALA A 467 0.20 -16.74 27.77
N HIS A 468 0.70 -17.97 27.86
CA HIS A 468 1.98 -18.23 28.52
C HIS A 468 3.10 -18.06 27.49
N ASN A 469 4.02 -17.15 27.77
CA ASN A 469 5.13 -16.81 26.90
C ASN A 469 6.29 -17.79 27.11
N PRO A 470 6.66 -18.63 26.12
CA PRO A 470 7.75 -19.60 26.27
C PRO A 470 9.15 -18.95 26.28
N ILE A 471 9.27 -17.72 25.75
CA ILE A 471 10.53 -16.97 25.73
C ILE A 471 10.78 -16.35 27.10
N THR A 472 9.85 -15.52 27.57
CA THR A 472 10.01 -14.73 28.81
C THR A 472 9.60 -15.48 30.09
N GLY A 473 8.80 -16.55 29.95
CA GLY A 473 8.21 -17.28 31.08
C GLY A 473 6.99 -16.59 31.71
N ASN A 474 6.55 -15.44 31.20
CA ASN A 474 5.44 -14.65 31.74
C ASN A 474 4.06 -15.21 31.36
N THR A 475 3.01 -14.52 31.82
CA THR A 475 1.65 -14.65 31.28
C THR A 475 1.21 -13.29 30.76
N ASP A 476 1.06 -13.18 29.44
CA ASP A 476 0.80 -11.94 28.73
C ASP A 476 -0.71 -11.81 28.43
N THR A 477 -1.22 -10.58 28.34
CA THR A 477 -2.57 -10.31 27.83
C THR A 477 -2.49 -10.13 26.32
N LEU A 478 -3.17 -10.99 25.56
CA LEU A 478 -3.08 -10.97 24.10
C LEU A 478 -3.74 -9.72 23.50
N THR A 479 -4.95 -9.37 23.92
CA THR A 479 -5.62 -8.17 23.36
C THR A 479 -4.96 -6.90 23.85
N LYS A 480 -4.51 -6.05 22.92
CA LYS A 480 -4.17 -4.64 23.19
C LYS A 480 -5.28 -3.72 22.72
N PHE A 481 -5.82 -3.95 21.52
CA PHE A 481 -6.97 -3.21 20.99
C PHE A 481 -7.95 -4.12 20.24
N LEU A 482 -9.19 -3.65 20.11
CA LEU A 482 -10.24 -4.28 19.31
C LEU A 482 -10.90 -3.19 18.46
N ALA A 483 -11.18 -3.50 17.19
CA ALA A 483 -11.89 -2.63 16.26
C ALA A 483 -13.07 -3.37 15.64
N ASP A 484 -14.29 -2.96 15.97
CA ASP A 484 -15.51 -3.49 15.36
C ASP A 484 -15.82 -2.75 14.03
N PRO A 485 -16.95 -3.02 13.33
CA PRO A 485 -17.26 -2.37 12.05
C PRO A 485 -17.54 -0.86 12.10
N VAL A 486 -17.55 -0.23 13.27
CA VAL A 486 -17.55 1.23 13.41
C VAL A 486 -16.13 1.75 13.54
N GLU A 487 -15.28 1.12 14.36
CA GLU A 487 -13.89 1.57 14.49
C GLU A 487 -13.07 1.28 13.21
N MET A 488 -13.28 0.13 12.58
CA MET A 488 -12.71 -0.17 11.26
C MET A 488 -13.14 0.86 10.19
N ARG A 489 -14.24 1.60 10.40
CA ARG A 489 -14.67 2.72 9.53
C ARG A 489 -13.95 4.05 9.88
N ALA A 490 -13.41 4.20 11.09
CA ALA A 490 -12.48 5.28 11.42
C ALA A 490 -11.09 5.02 10.81
N LEU A 491 -10.64 3.77 10.89
CA LEU A 491 -9.33 3.30 10.45
C LEU A 491 -9.25 2.93 8.95
N HIS A 492 -10.26 3.25 8.14
CA HIS A 492 -10.27 3.01 6.68
C HIS A 492 -10.17 1.54 6.24
N MET A 493 -10.66 0.62 7.07
CA MET A 493 -10.58 -0.84 6.88
C MET A 493 -11.88 -1.48 6.33
N ILE A 494 -12.74 -0.71 5.62
CA ILE A 494 -14.04 -1.20 5.12
C ILE A 494 -14.29 -0.79 3.66
N THR A 495 -14.17 -1.75 2.74
CA THR A 495 -14.45 -1.55 1.31
C THR A 495 -15.94 -1.36 0.99
N ALA A 496 -16.25 -1.00 -0.26
CA ALA A 496 -17.60 -1.01 -0.81
C ALA A 496 -18.32 -2.39 -0.79
N ASP A 497 -17.60 -3.50 -0.69
CA ASP A 497 -18.20 -4.84 -0.53
C ASP A 497 -18.30 -5.23 0.95
N PRO A 498 -19.51 -5.21 1.54
CA PRO A 498 -19.71 -5.55 2.95
C PRO A 498 -19.44 -7.03 3.26
N LYS A 499 -19.20 -7.91 2.27
CA LYS A 499 -18.74 -9.28 2.52
C LYS A 499 -17.28 -9.35 2.98
N ARG A 500 -16.44 -8.38 2.58
CA ARG A 500 -14.99 -8.36 2.92
C ARG A 500 -14.76 -7.94 4.38
N THR A 501 -15.69 -7.15 4.93
CA THR A 501 -15.69 -6.68 6.32
C THR A 501 -15.69 -7.85 7.32
N PRO A 502 -14.68 -7.98 8.20
CA PRO A 502 -14.70 -8.95 9.28
C PRO A 502 -15.76 -8.59 10.33
N THR A 503 -16.03 -9.50 11.27
CA THR A 503 -16.86 -9.19 12.44
C THR A 503 -16.17 -8.15 13.33
N PHE A 504 -14.87 -8.33 13.58
CA PHE A 504 -13.99 -7.34 14.22
C PHE A 504 -12.52 -7.65 13.87
N THR A 505 -11.62 -6.69 14.09
CA THR A 505 -10.17 -6.90 14.10
C THR A 505 -9.68 -6.91 15.55
N LEU A 506 -8.82 -7.87 15.87
CA LEU A 506 -8.02 -7.87 17.09
C LEU A 506 -6.63 -7.33 16.75
N PHE A 507 -6.16 -6.35 17.52
CA PHE A 507 -4.76 -5.95 17.52
C PHE A 507 -4.10 -6.49 18.80
N ALA A 508 -3.04 -7.28 18.64
CA ALA A 508 -2.55 -8.20 19.65
C ALA A 508 -1.36 -7.66 20.47
N ASP A 509 -0.67 -8.57 21.17
CA ASP A 509 0.65 -8.34 21.70
C ASP A 509 1.64 -8.75 20.61
N PRO A 510 2.56 -7.88 20.15
CA PRO A 510 3.22 -8.05 18.86
C PRO A 510 4.27 -9.17 18.85
N ASN A 511 4.34 -9.96 19.92
CA ASN A 511 5.07 -11.21 19.95
C ASN A 511 4.28 -12.38 19.31
N TYR A 512 2.99 -12.24 18.98
CA TYR A 512 2.06 -13.36 18.80
C TYR A 512 1.32 -13.39 17.46
N PHE A 513 1.84 -14.13 16.47
CA PHE A 513 1.06 -14.50 15.29
C PHE A 513 -0.13 -15.43 15.66
N LEU A 514 -1.37 -15.00 15.42
CA LEU A 514 -2.59 -15.66 15.89
C LEU A 514 -3.35 -16.41 14.78
N LEU A 515 -3.70 -17.67 15.05
CA LEU A 515 -4.32 -18.59 14.09
C LEU A 515 -5.52 -19.37 14.65
N ALA A 516 -6.38 -19.87 13.75
CA ALA A 516 -7.57 -20.66 14.09
C ALA A 516 -7.32 -22.18 13.99
N GLY A 517 -6.84 -22.78 15.08
CA GLY A 517 -6.51 -24.21 15.18
C GLY A 517 -7.62 -25.09 15.78
N LEU A 518 -7.21 -26.12 16.54
CA LEU A 518 -8.16 -27.02 17.23
C LEU A 518 -8.77 -26.32 18.47
N PRO A 519 -10.05 -26.60 18.81
CA PRO A 519 -10.74 -25.99 19.96
C PRO A 519 -10.35 -26.64 21.30
N ASN A 520 -9.05 -26.76 21.58
CA ASN A 520 -8.47 -27.21 22.85
C ASN A 520 -6.96 -26.90 22.90
N CYS A 521 -6.42 -26.89 24.11
CA CYS A 521 -4.98 -26.80 24.38
C CYS A 521 -4.43 -28.14 24.96
N ASN A 522 -4.78 -29.27 24.32
CA ASN A 522 -4.17 -30.56 24.66
C ASN A 522 -2.71 -30.66 24.15
N SER A 523 -2.44 -30.02 23.02
CA SER A 523 -1.11 -29.49 22.67
C SER A 523 -0.99 -28.06 23.21
N PRO A 524 0.22 -27.52 23.42
CA PRO A 524 0.40 -26.10 23.74
C PRO A 524 -0.34 -25.21 22.73
N CYS A 525 -1.13 -24.25 23.24
CA CYS A 525 -1.80 -23.25 22.40
C CYS A 525 -0.91 -22.05 22.05
N VAL A 526 0.34 -22.04 22.52
CA VAL A 526 1.39 -21.07 22.20
C VAL A 526 2.66 -21.86 21.93
N THR A 527 3.36 -21.56 20.84
CA THR A 527 4.67 -22.16 20.51
C THR A 527 5.58 -21.12 19.86
N GLU A 528 6.81 -20.98 20.36
CA GLU A 528 7.91 -20.29 19.67
C GLU A 528 8.20 -21.01 18.33
N VAL A 529 8.27 -20.26 17.23
CA VAL A 529 8.56 -20.80 15.88
C VAL A 529 9.81 -20.11 15.31
N PRO A 530 11.03 -20.63 15.54
CA PRO A 530 12.30 -20.01 15.12
C PRO A 530 12.58 -19.93 13.61
N LYS A 531 11.55 -20.07 12.76
CA LYS A 531 11.68 -19.72 11.35
C LYS A 531 11.44 -18.23 11.13
N PHE A 532 10.38 -17.68 11.73
CA PHE A 532 9.96 -16.28 11.57
C PHE A 532 10.14 -15.60 12.92
N ALA A 533 10.73 -14.41 12.98
CA ALA A 533 11.00 -13.72 14.26
C ALA A 533 10.73 -12.21 14.21
N TRP A 534 9.97 -11.79 13.21
CA TRP A 534 9.62 -10.42 12.92
C TRP A 534 8.13 -10.43 12.58
N ASN A 535 7.37 -9.60 13.29
CA ASN A 535 5.91 -9.57 13.30
C ASN A 535 5.43 -8.18 12.87
N HIS A 536 4.42 -8.10 12.00
CA HIS A 536 3.86 -6.84 11.54
C HIS A 536 2.33 -6.90 11.35
N GLY A 537 1.75 -5.74 11.07
CA GLY A 537 0.31 -5.50 10.94
C GLY A 537 -0.29 -4.66 12.06
N ASP A 538 0.24 -4.84 13.26
CA ASP A 538 -0.32 -4.34 14.52
C ASP A 538 -0.03 -2.85 14.77
N VAL A 539 -0.63 -2.23 15.80
CA VAL A 539 -0.67 -0.74 15.95
C VAL A 539 0.48 -0.09 16.74
N GLN A 540 1.53 -0.82 17.08
CA GLN A 540 2.67 -0.32 17.85
C GLN A 540 3.61 0.50 16.95
N SER A 541 4.41 1.38 17.55
CA SER A 541 5.20 2.38 16.80
C SER A 541 6.41 1.80 16.07
N ASP A 542 6.93 0.67 16.54
CA ASP A 542 7.95 -0.15 15.88
C ASP A 542 7.44 -0.70 14.53
N ILE A 543 6.18 -1.15 14.48
CA ILE A 543 5.53 -1.60 13.25
C ILE A 543 5.09 -0.42 12.35
N THR A 544 4.48 0.59 12.97
CA THR A 544 3.74 1.64 12.23
C THR A 544 4.53 2.92 11.93
N THR A 545 5.79 3.05 12.38
CA THR A 545 6.62 4.26 12.16
C THR A 545 7.82 3.94 11.27
N THR A 546 7.63 4.16 9.98
CA THR A 546 8.62 3.95 8.92
C THR A 546 9.32 5.27 8.53
N TRP A 547 9.96 5.32 7.37
CA TRP A 547 10.77 6.43 6.88
C TRP A 547 10.56 6.70 5.39
N LEU A 548 10.67 7.96 4.97
CA LEU A 548 10.55 8.37 3.57
C LEU A 548 11.76 9.20 3.12
N GLY A 549 12.60 8.59 2.28
CA GLY A 549 13.69 9.24 1.57
C GLY A 549 13.24 9.81 0.24
N MET A 550 13.47 11.12 0.00
CA MET A 550 13.22 11.77 -1.29
C MET A 550 14.48 12.50 -1.77
N VAL A 551 14.88 12.29 -3.03
CA VAL A 551 16.03 12.97 -3.65
C VAL A 551 15.69 13.36 -5.09
N GLY A 552 15.83 14.65 -5.43
CA GLY A 552 15.75 15.07 -6.83
C GLY A 552 15.41 16.54 -7.05
N PRO A 553 15.25 16.98 -8.31
CA PRO A 553 14.91 18.36 -8.64
C PRO A 553 13.56 18.77 -8.05
N GLY A 554 13.58 19.70 -7.09
CA GLY A 554 12.38 20.26 -6.46
C GLY A 554 12.17 19.81 -5.01
N VAL A 555 12.83 18.72 -4.58
CA VAL A 555 12.94 18.35 -3.17
C VAL A 555 13.86 19.36 -2.45
N MET A 556 13.77 19.49 -1.12
CA MET A 556 14.72 20.26 -0.31
C MET A 556 15.90 19.39 0.10
N GLN A 557 17.11 19.95 0.08
CA GLN A 557 18.30 19.28 0.61
C GLN A 557 18.40 19.60 2.11
N ALA A 558 17.59 18.90 2.90
CA ALA A 558 17.44 19.11 4.34
C ALA A 558 18.29 18.14 5.18
N GLY A 559 18.62 16.96 4.63
CA GLY A 559 19.14 15.85 5.42
C GLY A 559 18.00 15.17 6.19
N LEU A 560 18.22 14.89 7.47
CA LEU A 560 17.22 14.29 8.35
C LEU A 560 16.11 15.30 8.74
N ASP A 561 14.84 14.94 8.56
CA ASP A 561 13.71 15.58 9.24
C ASP A 561 12.93 14.59 10.11
N ASN A 562 12.86 14.88 11.41
CA ASN A 562 12.07 14.13 12.38
C ASN A 562 10.84 14.92 12.85
N THR A 563 10.45 15.99 12.15
CA THR A 563 9.39 16.92 12.55
C THR A 563 8.17 16.90 11.64
N THR A 564 8.32 16.65 10.34
CA THR A 564 7.17 16.54 9.42
C THR A 564 6.46 15.21 9.56
N TRP A 565 5.31 15.23 10.24
CA TRP A 565 4.40 14.09 10.29
C TRP A 565 3.79 13.82 8.90
N SER A 566 3.86 12.57 8.46
CA SER A 566 3.35 12.09 7.17
C SER A 566 3.00 10.60 7.25
N ASP A 567 2.28 10.09 6.25
CA ASP A 567 2.04 8.66 6.04
C ASP A 567 2.07 8.33 4.53
N HIS A 568 2.00 7.05 4.18
CA HIS A 568 2.10 6.55 2.79
C HIS A 568 1.21 7.30 1.80
N THR A 569 0.00 7.73 2.21
CA THR A 569 -0.90 8.41 1.28
C THR A 569 -0.33 9.76 0.79
N ASP A 570 0.53 10.41 1.59
CA ASP A 570 1.17 11.69 1.25
C ASP A 570 2.25 11.53 0.14
N ILE A 571 2.72 10.31 -0.15
CA ILE A 571 3.72 10.03 -1.19
C ILE A 571 3.16 10.43 -2.57
N ARG A 572 2.07 9.79 -3.01
CA ARG A 572 1.48 9.98 -4.35
C ARG A 572 1.22 11.45 -4.75
N PRO A 573 0.48 12.28 -3.98
CA PRO A 573 0.25 13.67 -4.35
C PRO A 573 1.53 14.50 -4.35
N THR A 574 2.55 14.13 -3.56
CA THR A 574 3.88 14.78 -3.59
C THR A 574 4.61 14.51 -4.90
N LEU A 575 4.61 13.27 -5.40
CA LEU A 575 5.16 12.94 -6.72
C LEU A 575 4.41 13.70 -7.81
N MET A 576 3.07 13.63 -7.83
CA MET A 576 2.26 14.31 -8.85
C MET A 576 2.54 15.82 -8.91
N LEU A 577 2.62 16.49 -7.75
CA LEU A 577 2.96 17.91 -7.66
C LEU A 577 4.36 18.22 -8.21
N LEU A 578 5.39 17.43 -7.85
CA LEU A 578 6.76 17.61 -8.33
C LEU A 578 6.88 17.43 -9.86
N LEU A 579 6.15 16.46 -10.39
CA LEU A 579 6.15 16.08 -11.80
C LEU A 579 5.25 16.97 -12.68
N GLY A 580 4.42 17.82 -12.07
CA GLY A 580 3.39 18.60 -12.75
C GLY A 580 2.24 17.75 -13.33
N LEU A 581 2.09 16.52 -12.82
CA LEU A 581 1.03 15.57 -13.18
C LEU A 581 -0.12 15.63 -12.16
N ARG A 582 -1.17 14.85 -12.42
CA ARG A 582 -2.34 14.67 -11.54
C ARG A 582 -2.99 13.33 -11.81
N ASP A 583 -3.55 12.74 -10.77
CA ASP A 583 -4.58 11.73 -10.88
C ASP A 583 -5.97 12.36 -11.14
N ASP A 584 -6.90 11.55 -11.64
CA ASP A 584 -8.29 11.97 -11.91
C ASP A 584 -9.23 11.79 -10.69
N TYR A 585 -8.68 11.38 -9.54
CA TYR A 585 -9.36 11.21 -8.26
C TYR A 585 -8.73 12.10 -7.18
N SER A 586 -9.47 12.31 -6.09
CA SER A 586 -8.98 13.01 -4.89
C SER A 586 -8.27 12.01 -3.97
N HIS A 587 -7.14 12.38 -3.37
CA HIS A 587 -6.34 11.50 -2.49
C HIS A 587 -6.95 11.42 -1.07
N ASP A 588 -6.37 10.61 -0.18
CA ASP A 588 -6.47 10.78 1.30
C ASP A 588 -5.15 11.34 1.90
N GLY A 589 -4.15 11.47 1.04
CA GLY A 589 -2.89 12.14 1.33
C GLY A 589 -2.86 13.59 0.88
N ARG A 590 -1.86 14.31 1.38
CA ARG A 590 -1.56 15.70 1.01
C ARG A 590 -0.12 15.78 0.47
N ALA A 591 0.22 16.83 -0.27
CA ALA A 591 1.60 17.02 -0.67
C ALA A 591 2.53 17.43 0.50
N LEU A 592 3.74 16.88 0.55
CA LEU A 592 4.79 17.18 1.53
C LEU A 592 5.50 18.51 1.21
N THR A 593 4.72 19.58 1.07
CA THR A 593 5.21 20.88 0.57
C THR A 593 6.17 21.57 1.53
N GLU A 594 6.20 21.20 2.81
CA GLU A 594 7.19 21.64 3.78
C GLU A 594 8.61 21.34 3.27
N ASP A 595 8.81 20.12 2.77
CA ASP A 595 10.07 19.50 2.36
C ASP A 595 10.46 19.77 0.91
N LEU A 596 9.70 20.63 0.21
CA LEU A 596 9.98 21.00 -1.17
C LEU A 596 10.70 22.35 -1.29
N SER A 597 11.67 22.39 -2.21
CA SER A 597 12.37 23.61 -2.60
C SER A 597 11.38 24.71 -3.02
N GLY A 598 11.57 25.92 -2.50
CA GLY A 598 10.59 27.02 -2.63
C GLY A 598 10.21 27.45 -4.07
N TRP A 599 10.93 26.98 -5.10
CA TRP A 599 10.64 27.20 -6.52
C TRP A 599 9.81 26.08 -7.17
N ALA A 600 9.70 24.91 -6.55
CA ALA A 600 8.84 23.81 -6.98
C ALA A 600 7.43 23.88 -6.36
N ARG A 601 7.26 24.69 -5.30
CA ARG A 601 6.00 24.80 -4.57
C ARG A 601 4.98 25.69 -5.28
N PRO A 602 3.70 25.26 -5.41
CA PRO A 602 2.64 26.07 -5.98
C PRO A 602 2.47 27.42 -5.28
N ALA A 603 2.25 28.47 -6.08
CA ALA A 603 2.11 29.85 -5.59
C ALA A 603 0.86 30.10 -4.71
N ALA A 604 0.00 29.10 -4.52
CA ALA A 604 -1.12 29.13 -3.59
C ALA A 604 -0.75 28.61 -2.18
N VAL A 605 0.17 27.64 -2.11
CA VAL A 605 0.72 27.08 -0.85
C VAL A 605 1.59 28.10 -0.12
N LEU A 606 2.48 28.78 -0.85
CA LEU A 606 3.51 29.67 -0.30
C LEU A 606 3.01 30.89 0.50
N LYS A 607 1.78 31.36 0.26
CA LYS A 607 1.39 32.75 0.55
C LYS A 607 1.09 33.09 2.02
N SER A 608 0.85 32.10 2.87
CA SER A 608 0.32 32.36 4.22
C SER A 608 0.56 31.28 5.28
N GLY A 609 1.23 30.16 4.95
CA GLY A 609 1.38 29.01 5.87
C GLY A 609 0.06 28.33 6.25
N THR A 610 -1.07 28.76 5.66
CA THR A 610 -2.42 28.24 5.91
C THR A 610 -2.58 26.81 5.40
N TYR A 611 -1.92 26.47 4.29
CA TYR A 611 -1.77 25.10 3.80
C TYR A 611 -1.18 24.19 4.88
N ALA A 612 0.06 24.46 5.32
CA ALA A 612 0.78 23.70 6.33
C ALA A 612 0.06 23.61 7.70
N ARG A 613 -0.87 24.53 7.98
CA ARG A 613 -1.73 24.49 9.17
C ARG A 613 -2.91 23.54 8.96
N VAL A 614 -3.54 23.52 7.79
CA VAL A 614 -4.63 22.58 7.46
C VAL A 614 -4.09 21.17 7.27
N ALA A 615 -2.99 20.99 6.52
CA ALA A 615 -2.38 19.69 6.25
C ALA A 615 -2.07 18.91 7.54
N ARG A 616 -1.38 19.51 8.50
CA ARG A 616 -1.07 18.85 9.78
C ARG A 616 -2.29 18.52 10.63
N MET A 617 -3.35 19.34 10.62
CA MET A 617 -4.60 18.97 11.31
C MET A 617 -5.36 17.88 10.56
N TYR A 618 -5.35 17.92 9.22
CA TYR A 618 -5.98 16.93 8.36
C TYR A 618 -5.40 15.54 8.62
N LYS A 619 -4.07 15.38 8.55
CA LYS A 619 -3.42 14.09 8.77
C LYS A 619 -3.62 13.54 10.19
N GLN A 620 -3.70 14.39 11.20
CA GLN A 620 -4.01 13.97 12.58
C GLN A 620 -5.50 13.60 12.80
N LEU A 621 -6.39 13.91 11.85
CA LEU A 621 -7.78 13.49 11.83
C LEU A 621 -8.04 12.27 10.94
N ASP A 622 -7.42 12.21 9.77
CA ASP A 622 -7.74 11.23 8.73
C ASP A 622 -6.93 9.94 8.86
N ALA A 623 -5.63 10.05 9.16
CA ALA A 623 -4.75 8.90 9.20
C ALA A 623 -5.12 7.88 10.29
N THR A 624 -4.91 6.60 9.96
CA THR A 624 -5.18 5.44 10.81
C THR A 624 -4.49 5.55 12.18
N VAL A 625 -3.19 5.86 12.18
CA VAL A 625 -2.38 6.13 13.38
C VAL A 625 -2.30 7.63 13.73
N GLY A 626 -3.19 8.46 13.17
CA GLY A 626 -3.39 9.84 13.59
C GLY A 626 -4.01 9.95 14.99
N GLN A 627 -3.93 11.14 15.60
CA GLN A 627 -4.51 11.39 16.94
C GLN A 627 -6.01 11.04 17.04
N PHE A 628 -6.76 11.13 15.95
CA PHE A 628 -8.16 10.69 15.92
C PHE A 628 -8.27 9.17 16.00
N GLY A 629 -7.68 8.42 15.06
CA GLY A 629 -7.73 6.96 15.02
C GLY A 629 -7.19 6.29 16.29
N LEU A 630 -6.05 6.76 16.82
CA LEU A 630 -5.49 6.25 18.08
C LEU A 630 -6.35 6.58 19.32
N ALA A 631 -7.24 7.57 19.24
CA ALA A 631 -8.19 7.89 20.31
C ALA A 631 -9.51 7.11 20.14
N THR A 632 -10.03 6.99 18.93
CA THR A 632 -11.24 6.20 18.65
C THR A 632 -11.00 4.72 18.92
N LEU A 633 -9.84 4.17 18.52
CA LEU A 633 -9.47 2.77 18.78
C LEU A 633 -9.43 2.45 20.28
N ARG A 634 -8.97 3.37 21.12
CA ARG A 634 -9.02 3.24 22.59
C ARG A 634 -10.45 3.26 23.12
N ALA A 635 -11.29 4.16 22.59
CA ALA A 635 -12.70 4.27 22.96
C ALA A 635 -13.49 3.01 22.56
N SER A 636 -13.31 2.51 21.33
CA SER A 636 -13.98 1.31 20.83
C SER A 636 -13.46 0.06 21.54
N THR A 637 -12.15 -0.12 21.74
CA THR A 637 -11.60 -1.22 22.56
C THR A 637 -12.30 -1.29 23.92
N ARG A 638 -12.46 -0.16 24.60
CA ARG A 638 -13.17 -0.07 25.88
C ARG A 638 -14.67 -0.34 25.75
N ALA A 639 -15.32 0.13 24.68
CA ALA A 639 -16.72 -0.15 24.40
C ALA A 639 -16.95 -1.66 24.17
N ILE A 640 -16.14 -2.27 23.31
CA ILE A 640 -16.19 -3.68 22.91
C ILE A 640 -15.95 -4.57 24.14
N ALA A 641 -14.97 -4.25 24.98
CA ALA A 641 -14.70 -4.94 26.25
C ALA A 641 -15.81 -4.78 27.31
N SER A 642 -16.69 -3.78 27.18
CA SER A 642 -17.75 -3.49 28.15
C SER A 642 -18.98 -4.41 28.03
N GLY A 643 -19.90 -4.27 28.98
CA GLY A 643 -21.19 -4.97 29.00
C GLY A 643 -21.13 -6.37 29.59
N SER A 644 -22.19 -7.15 29.35
CA SER A 644 -22.45 -8.46 29.93
C SER A 644 -23.42 -9.26 29.06
N ALA A 645 -23.69 -10.52 29.41
CA ALA A 645 -24.69 -11.36 28.73
C ALA A 645 -26.15 -10.83 28.79
N THR A 646 -26.43 -9.76 29.55
CA THR A 646 -27.76 -9.18 29.73
C THR A 646 -27.82 -7.65 29.56
N ASP A 647 -26.70 -6.99 29.34
CA ASP A 647 -26.60 -5.53 29.24
C ASP A 647 -25.39 -5.13 28.39
N ASP A 648 -25.65 -4.50 27.24
CA ASP A 648 -24.65 -3.96 26.31
C ASP A 648 -24.84 -2.44 26.11
N SER A 649 -25.45 -1.76 27.09
CA SER A 649 -25.73 -0.32 27.06
C SER A 649 -24.47 0.53 26.89
N SER A 650 -23.42 0.29 27.69
CA SER A 650 -22.17 1.07 27.61
C SER A 650 -21.45 0.92 26.26
N TYR A 651 -21.48 -0.26 25.66
CA TYR A 651 -21.04 -0.48 24.27
C TYR A 651 -21.87 0.36 23.31
N THR A 652 -23.20 0.20 23.36
CA THR A 652 -24.15 0.91 22.50
C THR A 652 -24.00 2.43 22.58
N ASP A 653 -23.79 2.98 23.78
CA ASP A 653 -23.68 4.42 24.02
C ASP A 653 -22.34 4.99 23.52
N ILE A 654 -21.21 4.31 23.73
CA ILE A 654 -19.91 4.75 23.21
C ILE A 654 -19.88 4.62 21.68
N GLU A 655 -20.35 3.50 21.14
CA GLU A 655 -20.33 3.22 19.71
C GLU A 655 -21.24 4.15 18.91
N ASN A 656 -22.41 4.52 19.43
CA ASN A 656 -23.25 5.54 18.78
C ASN A 656 -22.60 6.92 18.78
N GLN A 657 -21.77 7.25 19.79
CA GLN A 657 -20.96 8.46 19.79
C GLN A 657 -19.82 8.37 18.76
N LEU A 658 -19.15 7.21 18.63
CA LEU A 658 -18.14 6.97 17.60
C LEU A 658 -18.72 7.10 16.18
N ILE A 659 -19.87 6.50 15.88
CA ILE A 659 -20.57 6.69 14.58
C ILE A 659 -20.74 8.17 14.28
N SER A 660 -21.30 8.94 15.21
CA SER A 660 -21.56 10.37 15.03
C SER A 660 -20.27 11.21 14.93
N LEU A 661 -19.19 10.80 15.60
CA LEU A 661 -17.91 11.49 15.58
C LEU A 661 -17.13 11.21 14.27
N ILE A 662 -17.15 9.97 13.79
CA ILE A 662 -16.57 9.55 12.50
C ILE A 662 -17.30 10.22 11.33
N ASP A 663 -18.63 10.30 11.37
CA ASP A 663 -19.43 11.01 10.35
C ASP A 663 -19.01 12.50 10.27
N GLN A 664 -18.73 13.13 11.42
CA GLN A 664 -18.21 14.49 11.49
C GLN A 664 -16.75 14.61 11.04
N ARG A 665 -15.89 13.62 11.36
CA ARG A 665 -14.50 13.53 10.87
C ARG A 665 -14.48 13.48 9.37
N ASN A 666 -15.16 12.51 8.76
CA ASN A 666 -15.20 12.32 7.30
C ASN A 666 -15.76 13.58 6.58
N ALA A 667 -16.80 14.21 7.13
CA ALA A 667 -17.37 15.46 6.58
C ALA A 667 -16.47 16.71 6.73
N LEU A 668 -15.50 16.68 7.66
CA LEU A 668 -14.50 17.73 7.81
C LEU A 668 -13.25 17.44 6.97
N ALA A 669 -12.78 16.20 6.98
CA ALA A 669 -11.70 15.66 6.15
C ALA A 669 -11.91 15.98 4.68
N GLY A 670 -13.07 15.64 4.13
CA GLY A 670 -13.47 15.98 2.75
C GLY A 670 -13.44 17.48 2.42
N GLN A 671 -13.58 18.38 3.42
CA GLN A 671 -13.40 19.83 3.25
C GLN A 671 -11.95 20.29 3.41
N MET A 672 -11.11 19.52 4.11
CA MET A 672 -9.68 19.79 4.23
C MET A 672 -8.96 19.37 2.95
N ILE A 673 -9.10 18.11 2.50
CA ILE A 673 -8.43 17.60 1.30
C ILE A 673 -8.78 18.42 0.05
N ALA A 674 -10.07 18.70 -0.18
CA ALA A 674 -10.50 19.55 -1.31
C ALA A 674 -9.95 20.99 -1.26
N ALA A 675 -9.52 21.47 -0.08
CA ALA A 675 -8.83 22.76 0.06
C ALA A 675 -7.31 22.63 -0.10
N LEU A 676 -6.72 21.48 0.25
CA LEU A 676 -5.30 21.16 0.07
C LEU A 676 -4.99 20.93 -1.42
N GLU A 677 -5.69 20.00 -2.08
CA GLU A 677 -5.61 19.78 -3.54
C GLU A 677 -6.02 21.03 -4.34
N GLY A 678 -6.92 21.83 -3.76
CA GLY A 678 -7.27 23.16 -4.24
C GLY A 678 -6.05 24.08 -4.37
N ALA A 679 -5.16 24.06 -3.38
CA ALA A 679 -3.94 24.87 -3.34
C ALA A 679 -2.75 24.23 -4.07
N GLU A 680 -2.61 22.91 -4.01
CA GLU A 680 -1.58 22.12 -4.68
C GLU A 680 -1.74 22.21 -6.21
N PHE A 681 -2.87 21.73 -6.71
CA PHE A 681 -3.08 21.52 -8.14
C PHE A 681 -3.88 22.66 -8.77
N ASN A 682 -4.90 23.19 -8.08
CA ASN A 682 -5.86 24.12 -8.68
C ASN A 682 -5.57 25.61 -8.42
N ALA A 683 -4.41 25.92 -7.84
CA ALA A 683 -3.92 27.27 -7.54
C ALA A 683 -4.86 28.14 -6.68
N GLN A 684 -5.74 27.53 -5.89
CA GLN A 684 -6.68 28.18 -4.97
C GLN A 684 -6.06 28.29 -3.55
N PRO A 685 -5.58 29.48 -3.11
CA PRO A 685 -4.96 29.60 -1.79
C PRO A 685 -5.98 29.48 -0.65
N ILE A 686 -5.70 28.63 0.34
CA ILE A 686 -6.53 28.52 1.54
C ILE A 686 -6.47 29.83 2.33
N SER A 687 -7.61 30.52 2.44
CA SER A 687 -7.71 31.78 3.19
C SER A 687 -7.47 31.57 4.70
N ILE A 688 -6.95 32.59 5.38
CA ILE A 688 -6.69 32.56 6.83
C ILE A 688 -7.96 32.19 7.61
N SER A 689 -9.11 32.73 7.21
CA SER A 689 -10.41 32.43 7.83
C SER A 689 -10.80 30.95 7.67
N LYS A 690 -10.74 30.38 6.45
CA LYS A 690 -11.08 28.96 6.24
C LYS A 690 -10.08 28.02 6.92
N ALA A 691 -8.79 28.35 6.94
CA ALA A 691 -7.79 27.58 7.67
C ALA A 691 -8.01 27.62 9.19
N GLN A 692 -8.35 28.78 9.76
CA GLN A 692 -8.73 28.91 11.17
C GLN A 692 -10.00 28.13 11.49
N GLN A 693 -11.04 28.21 10.65
CA GLN A 693 -12.28 27.46 10.79
C GLN A 693 -12.03 25.95 10.79
N LEU A 694 -11.41 25.42 9.73
CA LEU A 694 -11.13 23.99 9.56
C LEU A 694 -10.31 23.45 10.74
N THR A 695 -9.26 24.16 11.15
CA THR A 695 -8.40 23.67 12.25
C THR A 695 -9.00 23.81 13.64
N ALA A 696 -9.90 24.78 13.87
CA ALA A 696 -10.67 24.84 15.11
C ALA A 696 -11.73 23.73 15.19
N GLN A 697 -12.38 23.42 14.06
CA GLN A 697 -13.30 22.27 13.95
C GLN A 697 -12.54 20.95 14.17
N GLY A 698 -11.34 20.82 13.59
CA GLY A 698 -10.49 19.64 13.75
C GLY A 698 -10.06 19.42 15.20
N GLN A 699 -9.54 20.47 15.85
CA GLN A 699 -9.22 20.39 17.29
C GLN A 699 -10.46 19.98 18.11
N SER A 700 -11.63 20.55 17.82
CA SER A 700 -12.87 20.17 18.51
C SER A 700 -13.30 18.71 18.30
N LEU A 701 -12.88 18.04 17.23
CA LEU A 701 -13.10 16.60 17.03
C LEU A 701 -12.05 15.77 17.77
N LEU A 702 -10.77 16.18 17.77
CA LEU A 702 -9.72 15.55 18.57
C LEU A 702 -10.02 15.63 20.07
N ASP A 703 -10.50 16.79 20.55
CA ASP A 703 -10.89 16.99 21.94
C ASP A 703 -12.06 16.05 22.34
N GLN A 704 -13.01 15.83 21.44
CA GLN A 704 -14.11 14.87 21.63
C GLN A 704 -13.64 13.41 21.59
N ALA A 705 -12.76 13.04 20.65
CA ALA A 705 -12.20 11.69 20.56
C ALA A 705 -11.40 11.34 21.83
N ASN A 706 -10.54 12.25 22.30
CA ASN A 706 -9.78 12.06 23.54
C ASN A 706 -10.67 12.04 24.79
N ALA A 707 -11.74 12.85 24.83
CA ALA A 707 -12.73 12.80 25.91
C ALA A 707 -13.55 11.50 25.92
N LEU A 708 -13.76 10.87 24.75
CA LEU A 708 -14.43 9.57 24.65
C LEU A 708 -13.46 8.39 24.91
N ALA A 709 -12.16 8.56 24.65
CA ALA A 709 -11.11 7.60 24.97
C ALA A 709 -10.75 7.54 26.48
N SER A 710 -10.99 8.64 27.21
CA SER A 710 -10.74 8.80 28.65
C SER A 710 -11.77 8.07 29.51
#